data_AF-A0A7C5QJU4-F1
#
_entry.id   AF-A0A7C5QJU4-F1
#
_cell.length_a   1.000
_cell.length_b   1.000
_cell.length_c   1.000
_cell.angle_alpha   90.00
_cell.angle_beta   90.00
_cell.angle_gamma   90.00
#
_symmetry.space_group_name_H-M   'P 1'
#
loop_
_entity.id
_entity.type
_entity.pdbx_description
1 polymer ?
#
loop_
_entity_poly.entity_id
_entity_poly.type
_entity_poly.pdbx_seq_one_letter_code
_entity_poly.pdbx_strand_id
1 'polypeptide(L)'
;LGPRARQEAPLFWQIAGLIEGEDRAARAAGLFQLQMAIEKALPDIHIASLSLDSAVYKLQGAPELLPLVYPELRDENARSVFALGHGRYSTNTLPLVERSQPFSLLGHNGEINTIERLRTTGRALGIDPVPGGSDSQDLNRIIDGLIHRYGLDPMEALEMVFPAIHSETEHYPEHLRDLYAFYRWFFASSAQGPAAVVARYGNVCLGSVDALGLRPLWFGESDYNFFLSSEKGVVPLERTMRDPRPLAPGEKVAIFGGQGVPAEAITYSEFQERLWKRMATRHRTLKYLDAFHQGLPADAPRFDLPPAGPFSPPPTNLLAAFGWTHYDLTIRKKVSQGGREVIGSMGHTGPLAAFVPEALPNIADYGKENVAVVTNPAIDREREAEHFSTATIIGSRPDLSGSKPRAPLALQLDLPLLLDRQSLADLIGADELRALAGDFGTAIYEDVMAFFTAGNRDAGTVAFLDATFDPDRGLAAALDELCATALDMVRSSAVLLVLDDRQSFAANRCYIDPALAVARLNEELIAAGLRREAGIVVRSGAIRNLHDIMFLLGLGADALAPYLLWRVAAAHATEHRPVATVLRNNLAVLKKGIEKVMSTMGIHELCGYGRIFATIGLADDLAAILRVPNFCRHAQRGLSLADLEAFARQRLAKAAAPE
;
A
#
# COMPACT_ATOMS: atom_id res chain seq x y z
N LEU A 1 11.51 36.03 -15.65
CA LEU A 1 12.13 34.95 -14.84
C LEU A 1 13.24 35.51 -13.96
N GLY A 2 13.38 35.00 -12.73
CA GLY A 2 14.51 35.32 -11.83
C GLY A 2 15.81 34.61 -12.25
N PRO A 3 16.97 34.93 -11.64
CA PRO A 3 18.28 34.45 -12.11
C PRO A 3 18.41 32.92 -12.19
N ARG A 4 18.01 32.17 -11.15
CA ARG A 4 18.03 30.70 -11.15
C ARG A 4 17.09 30.11 -12.21
N ALA A 5 15.84 30.59 -12.24
CA ALA A 5 14.85 30.16 -13.23
C ALA A 5 15.23 30.47 -14.67
N ARG A 6 16.14 31.44 -14.93
CA ARG A 6 16.70 31.68 -16.27
C ARG A 6 17.80 30.69 -16.64
N GLN A 7 18.62 30.28 -15.66
CA GLN A 7 19.69 29.31 -15.89
C GLN A 7 19.13 27.92 -16.18
N GLU A 8 18.03 27.57 -15.51
CA GLU A 8 17.34 26.27 -15.63
C GLU A 8 16.08 26.36 -16.50
N ALA A 9 15.93 27.43 -17.29
CA ALA A 9 14.76 27.58 -18.16
C ALA A 9 14.75 26.48 -19.22
N PRO A 10 13.75 25.57 -19.23
CA PRO A 10 13.71 24.53 -20.23
C PRO A 10 13.33 25.12 -21.58
N LEU A 11 13.75 24.44 -22.65
CA LEU A 11 13.30 24.76 -23.99
C LEU A 11 11.90 24.16 -24.20
N PHE A 12 10.91 25.02 -24.43
CA PHE A 12 9.53 24.59 -24.64
C PHE A 12 9.24 24.32 -26.11
N TRP A 13 8.67 23.14 -26.39
CA TRP A 13 8.22 22.74 -27.72
C TRP A 13 6.74 22.42 -27.64
N GLN A 14 5.97 22.92 -28.61
CA GLN A 14 4.61 22.48 -28.85
C GLN A 14 4.59 21.65 -30.11
N ILE A 15 4.06 20.44 -30.01
CA ILE A 15 3.87 19.54 -31.14
C ILE A 15 2.36 19.31 -31.24
N ALA A 16 1.81 19.61 -32.41
CA ALA A 16 0.42 19.37 -32.73
C ALA A 16 0.33 18.45 -33.94
N GLY A 17 -0.67 17.57 -33.94
CA GLY A 17 -0.90 16.61 -35.01
C GLY A 17 -2.31 16.06 -34.97
N LEU A 18 -2.71 15.40 -36.05
CA LEU A 18 -3.98 14.71 -36.15
C LEU A 18 -3.76 13.23 -35.86
N ILE A 19 -4.63 12.64 -35.05
CA ILE A 19 -4.68 11.20 -34.82
C ILE A 19 -5.92 10.68 -35.55
N GLU A 20 -5.68 9.81 -36.53
CA GLU A 20 -6.74 9.14 -37.32
C GLU A 20 -7.61 8.23 -36.45
N GLY A 21 -8.84 7.99 -36.89
CA GLY A 21 -9.82 7.15 -36.19
C GLY A 21 -10.93 7.95 -35.49
N GLU A 22 -12.11 7.34 -35.42
CA GLU A 22 -13.32 7.98 -34.88
C GLU A 22 -13.41 7.88 -33.34
N ASP A 23 -12.87 6.81 -32.75
CA ASP A 23 -12.95 6.60 -31.29
C ASP A 23 -11.99 7.51 -30.52
N ARG A 24 -12.55 8.49 -29.82
CA ARG A 24 -11.82 9.41 -28.94
C ARG A 24 -11.13 8.69 -27.79
N ALA A 25 -11.73 7.66 -27.20
CA ALA A 25 -11.17 6.96 -26.05
C ALA A 25 -9.91 6.18 -26.45
N ALA A 26 -9.95 5.46 -27.57
CA ALA A 26 -8.78 4.79 -28.13
C ALA A 26 -7.64 5.77 -28.46
N ARG A 27 -7.95 6.94 -29.04
CA ARG A 27 -6.94 7.97 -29.34
C ARG A 27 -6.30 8.54 -28.09
N ALA A 28 -7.09 8.84 -27.05
CA ALA A 28 -6.56 9.33 -25.77
C ALA A 28 -5.70 8.26 -25.07
N ALA A 29 -6.12 6.99 -25.09
CA ALA A 29 -5.32 5.89 -24.56
C ALA A 29 -4.00 5.71 -25.34
N GLY A 30 -4.03 5.88 -26.67
CA GLY A 30 -2.83 5.88 -27.51
C GLY A 30 -1.83 6.98 -27.14
N LEU A 31 -2.33 8.20 -26.86
CA LEU A 31 -1.49 9.30 -26.37
C LEU A 31 -0.87 8.99 -25.01
N PHE A 32 -1.63 8.41 -24.08
CA PHE A 32 -1.10 8.00 -22.78
C PHE A 32 0.04 6.97 -22.92
N GLN A 33 -0.13 5.95 -23.77
CA GLN A 33 0.93 4.97 -24.04
C GLN A 33 2.14 5.61 -24.71
N LEU A 34 1.93 6.53 -25.66
CA LEU A 34 3.00 7.27 -26.31
C LEU A 34 3.79 8.12 -25.30
N GLN A 35 3.10 8.81 -24.39
CA GLN A 35 3.74 9.58 -23.32
C GLN A 35 4.66 8.66 -22.48
N MET A 36 4.15 7.53 -22.01
CA MET A 36 4.94 6.56 -21.24
C MET A 36 6.16 6.05 -22.03
N ALA A 37 5.98 5.76 -23.32
CA ALA A 37 7.06 5.29 -24.18
C ALA A 37 8.16 6.36 -24.39
N ILE A 38 7.77 7.62 -24.57
CA ILE A 38 8.72 8.75 -24.71
C ILE A 38 9.50 8.94 -23.42
N GLU A 39 8.85 9.03 -22.27
CA GLU A 39 9.52 9.21 -20.98
C GLU A 39 10.49 8.06 -20.65
N LYS A 40 10.13 6.83 -21.06
CA LYS A 40 11.02 5.66 -20.92
C LYS A 40 12.24 5.73 -21.84
N ALA A 41 12.04 6.16 -23.08
CA ALA A 41 13.12 6.24 -24.07
C ALA A 41 14.04 7.46 -23.85
N LEU A 42 13.48 8.56 -23.35
CA LEU A 42 14.12 9.86 -23.22
C LEU A 42 13.85 10.43 -21.81
N PRO A 43 14.53 9.93 -20.76
CA PRO A 43 14.24 10.27 -19.37
C PRO A 43 14.52 11.74 -19.03
N ASP A 44 15.31 12.44 -19.85
CA ASP A 44 15.59 13.87 -19.69
C ASP A 44 14.49 14.77 -20.28
N ILE A 45 13.49 14.20 -20.97
CA ILE A 45 12.36 14.94 -21.53
C ILE A 45 11.18 14.91 -20.56
N HIS A 46 10.70 16.09 -20.19
CA HIS A 46 9.46 16.26 -19.42
C HIS A 46 8.28 16.58 -20.33
N ILE A 47 7.24 15.75 -20.29
CA ILE A 47 5.97 16.00 -21.00
C ILE A 47 5.03 16.77 -20.06
N ALA A 48 4.78 18.05 -20.36
CA ALA A 48 3.85 18.88 -19.57
C ALA A 48 2.40 18.42 -19.75
N SER A 49 2.01 18.15 -20.99
CA SER A 49 0.71 17.60 -21.38
C SER A 49 0.82 16.95 -22.75
N LEU A 50 0.19 15.79 -22.92
CA LEU A 50 -0.04 15.16 -24.22
C LEU A 50 -1.50 14.69 -24.26
N SER A 51 -2.38 15.52 -24.82
CA SER A 51 -3.83 15.36 -24.68
C SER A 51 -4.59 15.84 -25.92
N LEU A 52 -5.82 15.35 -26.09
CA LEU A 52 -6.79 15.83 -27.08
C LEU A 52 -7.48 17.14 -26.65
N ASP A 53 -7.47 17.47 -25.35
CA ASP A 53 -8.36 18.47 -24.76
C ASP A 53 -7.67 19.53 -23.89
N SER A 54 -6.41 19.30 -23.55
CA SER A 54 -5.67 20.07 -22.55
C SER A 54 -4.28 20.43 -23.03
N ALA A 55 -3.89 21.68 -22.77
CA ALA A 55 -2.53 22.17 -22.90
C ALA A 55 -2.11 22.78 -21.56
N VAL A 56 -0.92 22.42 -21.07
CA VAL A 56 -0.38 22.90 -19.78
C VAL A 56 0.73 23.91 -20.01
N TYR A 57 0.57 25.10 -19.45
CA TYR A 57 1.58 26.15 -19.42
C TYR A 57 2.07 26.31 -17.98
N LYS A 58 3.38 26.14 -17.76
CA LYS A 58 3.96 26.17 -16.43
C LYS A 58 5.38 26.72 -16.45
N LEU A 59 5.75 27.40 -15.37
CA LEU A 59 7.08 27.97 -15.19
C LEU A 59 7.53 27.88 -13.73
N GLN A 60 8.80 28.15 -13.49
CA GLN A 60 9.34 28.37 -12.16
C GLN A 60 9.36 29.88 -11.88
N GLY A 61 8.43 30.34 -11.04
CA GLY A 61 8.28 31.76 -10.75
C GLY A 61 6.88 32.13 -10.29
N ALA A 62 6.65 33.43 -10.15
CA ALA A 62 5.37 33.97 -9.74
C ALA A 62 4.31 33.79 -10.85
N PRO A 63 3.05 33.48 -10.52
CA PRO A 63 1.99 33.22 -11.52
C PRO A 63 1.77 34.36 -12.51
N GLU A 64 1.99 35.61 -12.11
CA GLU A 64 1.84 36.81 -12.95
C GLU A 64 2.81 36.84 -14.13
N LEU A 65 3.87 36.03 -14.07
CA LEU A 65 4.82 35.88 -15.16
C LEU A 65 4.32 34.98 -16.29
N LEU A 66 3.31 34.14 -16.07
CA LEU A 66 2.79 33.21 -17.10
C LEU A 66 2.44 33.91 -18.41
N PRO A 67 1.59 34.96 -18.44
CA PRO A 67 1.24 35.63 -19.69
C PRO A 67 2.36 36.52 -20.26
N LEU A 68 3.46 36.72 -19.53
CA LEU A 68 4.66 37.40 -20.02
C LEU A 68 5.63 36.42 -20.69
N VAL A 69 5.70 35.19 -20.20
CA VAL A 69 6.54 34.11 -20.75
C VAL A 69 5.84 33.40 -21.92
N TYR A 70 4.51 33.29 -21.85
CA TYR A 70 3.63 32.71 -22.87
C TYR A 70 2.63 33.78 -23.35
N PRO A 71 3.04 34.70 -24.24
CA PRO A 71 2.17 35.77 -24.74
C PRO A 71 0.87 35.28 -25.38
N GLU A 72 0.85 34.05 -25.90
CA GLU A 72 -0.33 33.37 -26.45
C GLU A 72 -1.49 33.25 -25.46
N LEU A 73 -1.21 33.24 -24.15
CA LEU A 73 -2.25 33.27 -23.11
C LEU A 73 -3.03 34.59 -23.06
N ARG A 74 -2.55 35.63 -23.75
CA ARG A 74 -3.24 36.91 -23.90
C ARG A 74 -4.03 37.01 -25.20
N ASP A 75 -3.93 36.03 -26.08
CA ASP A 75 -4.67 36.00 -27.34
C ASP A 75 -6.16 35.76 -27.06
N GLU A 76 -7.06 36.56 -27.63
CA GLU A 76 -8.51 36.40 -27.47
C GLU A 76 -9.05 35.09 -28.07
N ASN A 77 -8.26 34.43 -28.92
CA ASN A 77 -8.55 33.11 -29.47
C ASN A 77 -8.11 31.98 -28.53
N ALA A 78 -7.30 32.25 -27.50
CA ALA A 78 -6.93 31.29 -26.47
C ALA A 78 -8.08 31.10 -25.46
N ARG A 79 -9.22 30.59 -25.96
CA ARG A 79 -10.44 30.36 -25.18
C ARG A 79 -10.46 28.95 -24.62
N SER A 80 -10.97 28.82 -23.41
CA SER A 80 -11.18 27.53 -22.78
C SER A 80 -12.50 27.50 -22.02
N VAL A 81 -13.14 26.33 -21.99
CA VAL A 81 -14.29 26.03 -21.13
C VAL A 81 -13.88 25.74 -19.69
N PHE A 82 -12.63 25.33 -19.46
CA PHE A 82 -12.07 25.07 -18.13
C PHE A 82 -10.69 25.68 -18.00
N ALA A 83 -10.41 26.31 -16.87
CA ALA A 83 -9.08 26.78 -16.51
C ALA A 83 -8.71 26.21 -15.14
N LEU A 84 -7.49 25.69 -15.03
CA LEU A 84 -6.94 25.18 -13.78
C LEU A 84 -5.60 25.87 -13.54
N GLY A 85 -5.50 26.60 -12.44
CA GLY A 85 -4.28 27.24 -11.98
C GLY A 85 -3.77 26.60 -10.69
N HIS A 86 -2.46 26.54 -10.51
CA HIS A 86 -1.85 26.02 -9.29
C HIS A 86 -0.57 26.79 -8.94
N GLY A 87 -0.52 27.35 -7.72
CA GLY A 87 0.69 27.92 -7.12
C GLY A 87 1.35 26.92 -6.18
N ARG A 88 2.61 26.54 -6.42
CA ARG A 88 3.33 25.58 -5.58
C ARG A 88 4.33 26.27 -4.66
N TYR A 89 4.30 25.92 -3.38
CA TYR A 89 5.37 26.23 -2.43
C TYR A 89 6.21 24.97 -2.19
N SER A 90 7.53 25.02 -2.45
CA SER A 90 8.42 23.87 -2.29
C SER A 90 9.20 24.01 -0.99
N THR A 91 8.91 23.17 0.02
CA THR A 91 9.63 23.14 1.29
C THR A 91 10.77 22.10 1.31
N ASN A 92 10.64 21.02 0.54
CA ASN A 92 11.52 19.84 0.63
C ASN A 92 12.31 19.51 -0.65
N THR A 93 12.02 20.17 -1.76
CA THR A 93 12.63 19.83 -3.07
C THR A 93 13.23 21.05 -3.74
N LEU A 94 14.27 20.83 -4.54
CA LEU A 94 14.75 21.87 -5.46
C LEU A 94 13.60 22.31 -6.38
N PRO A 95 13.41 23.63 -6.58
CA PRO A 95 12.32 24.15 -7.41
C PRO A 95 12.65 23.88 -8.88
N LEU A 96 12.08 22.79 -9.42
CA LEU A 96 12.24 22.37 -10.80
C LEU A 96 10.95 22.66 -11.58
N VAL A 97 11.08 23.10 -12.85
CA VAL A 97 9.93 23.46 -13.70
C VAL A 97 9.04 22.24 -13.98
N GLU A 98 9.65 21.06 -14.10
CA GLU A 98 9.01 19.76 -14.31
C GLU A 98 8.04 19.43 -13.17
N ARG A 99 8.36 19.88 -11.95
CA ARG A 99 7.56 19.69 -10.73
C ARG A 99 6.55 20.81 -10.48
N SER A 100 6.58 21.89 -11.28
CA SER A 100 5.48 22.87 -11.29
C SER A 100 4.20 22.21 -11.78
N GLN A 101 3.09 22.64 -11.21
CA GLN A 101 1.74 22.15 -11.48
C GLN A 101 0.93 23.21 -12.25
N PRO A 102 -0.15 22.83 -12.96
CA PRO A 102 -0.77 21.49 -13.00
C PRO A 102 0.00 20.45 -13.82
N PHE A 103 -0.41 19.19 -13.68
CA PHE A 103 -0.04 18.09 -14.55
C PHE A 103 -1.11 17.86 -15.63
N SER A 104 -0.97 16.79 -16.42
CA SER A 104 -1.86 16.51 -17.56
C SER A 104 -3.34 16.42 -17.18
N LEU A 105 -3.62 15.89 -15.98
CA LEU A 105 -4.96 15.66 -15.48
C LEU A 105 -5.30 16.58 -14.30
N LEU A 106 -4.37 16.78 -13.35
CA LEU A 106 -4.70 17.36 -12.05
C LEU A 106 -3.74 18.44 -11.53
N GLY A 107 -4.28 19.27 -10.63
CA GLY A 107 -3.55 20.03 -9.63
C GLY A 107 -3.82 19.46 -8.23
N HIS A 108 -2.78 19.31 -7.43
CA HIS A 108 -2.79 18.70 -6.11
C HIS A 108 -2.13 19.64 -5.10
N ASN A 109 -2.93 20.09 -4.14
CA ASN A 109 -2.48 20.76 -2.93
C ASN A 109 -2.41 19.74 -1.79
N GLY A 110 -1.19 19.39 -1.37
CA GLY A 110 -1.01 18.33 -0.38
C GLY A 110 0.30 17.57 -0.51
N GLU A 111 0.35 16.42 0.16
CA GLU A 111 1.45 15.46 0.12
C GLU A 111 0.88 14.04 0.26
N ILE A 112 1.39 13.10 -0.55
CA ILE A 112 1.01 11.68 -0.43
C ILE A 112 2.02 10.94 0.45
N ASN A 113 1.65 10.73 1.72
CA ASN A 113 2.48 10.06 2.74
C ASN A 113 2.83 8.62 2.35
N THR A 114 1.95 7.97 1.60
CA THR A 114 2.05 6.56 1.20
C THR A 114 2.60 6.40 -0.23
N ILE A 115 3.39 7.36 -0.72
CA ILE A 115 3.86 7.39 -2.11
C ILE A 115 4.58 6.12 -2.56
N GLU A 116 5.36 5.47 -1.69
CA GLU A 116 6.02 4.20 -2.04
C GLU A 116 5.01 3.10 -2.33
N ARG A 117 3.98 2.98 -1.48
CA ARG A 117 2.89 2.01 -1.69
C ARG A 117 2.10 2.34 -2.94
N LEU A 118 1.80 3.61 -3.18
CA LEU A 118 1.11 4.07 -4.39
C LEU A 118 1.89 3.69 -5.67
N ARG A 119 3.21 3.91 -5.69
CA ARG A 119 4.08 3.51 -6.80
C ARG A 119 4.08 2.00 -7.02
N THR A 120 4.16 1.23 -5.93
CA THR A 120 4.14 -0.24 -5.99
C THR A 120 2.79 -0.77 -6.49
N THR A 121 1.66 -0.17 -6.07
CA THR A 121 0.32 -0.44 -6.62
C THR A 121 0.25 -0.12 -8.11
N GLY A 122 0.78 1.04 -8.53
CA GLY A 122 0.86 1.44 -9.94
C GLY A 122 1.62 0.43 -10.79
N ARG A 123 2.84 0.03 -10.37
CA ARG A 123 3.63 -0.99 -11.07
C ARG A 123 2.91 -2.34 -11.15
N ALA A 124 2.22 -2.76 -10.09
CA ALA A 124 1.42 -3.98 -10.09
C ALA A 124 0.22 -3.92 -11.07
N LEU A 125 -0.25 -2.73 -11.41
CA LEU A 125 -1.24 -2.45 -12.46
C LEU A 125 -0.60 -2.23 -13.85
N GLY A 126 0.73 -2.33 -13.98
CA GLY A 126 1.44 -1.99 -15.20
C GLY A 126 1.37 -0.50 -15.55
N ILE A 127 1.18 0.37 -14.55
CA ILE A 127 1.23 1.82 -14.68
C ILE A 127 2.53 2.27 -14.02
N ASP A 128 3.58 2.40 -14.82
CA ASP A 128 4.89 2.81 -14.32
C ASP A 128 4.86 4.28 -13.83
N PRO A 129 5.33 4.54 -12.59
CA PRO A 129 5.51 5.89 -12.07
C PRO A 129 6.41 6.74 -12.96
N VAL A 130 6.31 8.06 -12.84
CA VAL A 130 7.14 9.01 -13.59
C VAL A 130 8.58 8.92 -13.08
N PRO A 131 9.59 8.67 -13.95
CA PRO A 131 10.99 8.62 -13.55
C PRO A 131 11.41 9.90 -12.81
N GLY A 132 11.87 9.78 -11.55
CA GLY A 132 12.26 10.94 -10.73
C GLY A 132 11.12 11.89 -10.35
N GLY A 133 9.87 11.50 -10.61
CA GLY A 133 8.67 12.31 -10.39
C GLY A 133 8.40 12.62 -8.92
N SER A 134 7.70 13.74 -8.69
CA SER A 134 7.11 14.02 -7.39
C SER A 134 5.93 13.10 -7.08
N ASP A 135 5.53 13.04 -5.82
CA ASP A 135 4.33 12.34 -5.37
C ASP A 135 3.08 12.66 -6.20
N SER A 136 2.90 13.93 -6.53
CA SER A 136 1.78 14.50 -7.27
C SER A 136 1.84 14.13 -8.76
N GLN A 137 3.04 13.98 -9.34
CA GLN A 137 3.21 13.48 -10.72
C GLN A 137 2.81 12.01 -10.83
N ASP A 138 3.20 11.22 -9.84
CA ASP A 138 2.86 9.79 -9.79
C ASP A 138 1.37 9.58 -9.52
N LEU A 139 0.78 10.39 -8.64
CA LEU A 139 -0.67 10.42 -8.45
C LEU A 139 -1.41 10.72 -9.76
N ASN A 140 -0.98 11.75 -10.49
CA ASN A 140 -1.51 12.08 -11.82
C ASN A 140 -1.39 10.88 -12.77
N ARG A 141 -0.18 10.29 -12.89
CA ARG A 141 0.10 9.14 -13.76
C ARG A 141 -0.79 7.94 -13.43
N ILE A 142 -1.04 7.68 -12.15
CA ILE A 142 -1.83 6.53 -11.72
C ILE A 142 -3.31 6.73 -12.04
N ILE A 143 -3.88 7.91 -11.77
CA ILE A 143 -5.28 8.19 -12.13
C ILE A 143 -5.46 8.16 -13.65
N ASP A 144 -4.52 8.75 -14.40
CA ASP A 144 -4.52 8.76 -15.87
C ASP A 144 -4.42 7.32 -16.43
N GLY A 145 -3.58 6.48 -15.83
CA GLY A 145 -3.48 5.07 -16.16
C GLY A 145 -4.73 4.25 -15.82
N LEU A 146 -5.40 4.54 -14.70
CA LEU A 146 -6.69 3.94 -14.36
C LEU A 146 -7.75 4.24 -15.43
N ILE A 147 -7.80 5.49 -15.91
CA ILE A 147 -8.71 5.91 -16.98
C ILE A 147 -8.36 5.21 -18.29
N HIS A 148 -7.11 5.29 -18.74
CA HIS A 148 -6.73 4.87 -20.09
C HIS A 148 -6.45 3.38 -20.25
N ARG A 149 -5.85 2.73 -19.25
CA ARG A 149 -5.48 1.30 -19.31
C ARG A 149 -6.64 0.39 -18.92
N TYR A 150 -7.50 0.86 -18.01
CA TYR A 150 -8.61 0.06 -17.48
C TYR A 150 -10.00 0.56 -17.91
N GLY A 151 -10.07 1.64 -18.70
CA GLY A 151 -11.33 2.17 -19.20
C GLY A 151 -12.26 2.71 -18.10
N LEU A 152 -11.66 3.15 -16.99
CA LEU A 152 -12.40 3.70 -15.86
C LEU A 152 -12.88 5.12 -16.17
N ASP A 153 -14.08 5.45 -15.70
CA ASP A 153 -14.55 6.84 -15.72
C ASP A 153 -13.66 7.68 -14.79
N PRO A 154 -13.33 8.94 -15.13
CA PRO A 154 -12.50 9.78 -14.26
C PRO A 154 -13.07 9.97 -12.84
N MET A 155 -14.40 9.94 -12.67
CA MET A 155 -15.03 9.94 -11.34
C MET A 155 -14.71 8.65 -10.58
N GLU A 156 -14.77 7.51 -11.26
CA GLU A 156 -14.49 6.19 -10.68
C GLU A 156 -13.01 6.04 -10.31
N ALA A 157 -12.10 6.50 -11.17
CA ALA A 157 -10.67 6.51 -10.88
C ALA A 157 -10.34 7.40 -9.67
N LEU A 158 -10.97 8.59 -9.56
CA LEU A 158 -10.74 9.48 -8.43
C LEU A 158 -11.32 8.92 -7.12
N GLU A 159 -12.51 8.31 -7.16
CA GLU A 159 -13.12 7.64 -6.01
C GLU A 159 -12.28 6.45 -5.52
N MET A 160 -11.73 5.64 -6.43
CA MET A 160 -10.86 4.53 -6.07
C MET A 160 -9.57 5.00 -5.38
N VAL A 161 -9.03 6.15 -5.78
CA VAL A 161 -7.78 6.69 -5.25
C VAL A 161 -7.98 7.40 -3.91
N PHE A 162 -9.10 8.11 -3.73
CA PHE A 162 -9.45 8.78 -2.47
C PHE A 162 -10.83 8.31 -1.97
N PRO A 163 -10.99 7.04 -1.59
CA PRO A 163 -12.28 6.53 -1.17
C PRO A 163 -12.68 7.08 0.21
N ALA A 164 -13.99 7.12 0.49
CA ALA A 164 -14.50 7.33 1.86
C ALA A 164 -13.96 6.26 2.83
N ILE A 165 -13.74 6.63 4.09
CA ILE A 165 -13.23 5.72 5.14
C ILE A 165 -14.22 4.58 5.44
N HIS A 166 -13.70 3.47 6.00
CA HIS A 166 -14.50 2.28 6.31
C HIS A 166 -15.74 2.58 7.18
N SER A 167 -15.56 3.28 8.30
CA SER A 167 -16.64 3.65 9.22
C SER A 167 -17.74 4.48 8.56
N GLU A 168 -17.39 5.39 7.66
CA GLU A 168 -18.35 6.15 6.87
C GLU A 168 -19.11 5.21 5.90
N THR A 169 -18.39 4.33 5.20
CA THR A 169 -19.02 3.41 4.24
C THR A 169 -19.99 2.43 4.90
N GLU A 170 -19.80 2.05 6.16
CA GLU A 170 -20.74 1.18 6.91
C GLU A 170 -22.16 1.78 6.98
N HIS A 171 -22.27 3.11 6.97
CA HIS A 171 -23.55 3.84 7.01
C HIS A 171 -24.21 3.99 5.65
N TYR A 172 -23.52 3.64 4.55
CA TYR A 172 -24.08 3.75 3.21
C TYR A 172 -25.11 2.65 2.91
N PRO A 173 -26.02 2.90 1.95
CA PRO A 173 -26.86 1.85 1.36
C PRO A 173 -26.04 0.66 0.87
N GLU A 174 -26.65 -0.53 0.89
CA GLU A 174 -25.98 -1.81 0.57
C GLU A 174 -25.26 -1.79 -0.78
N HIS A 175 -25.89 -1.26 -1.82
CA HIS A 175 -25.28 -1.17 -3.16
C HIS A 175 -24.03 -0.28 -3.22
N LEU A 176 -23.95 0.74 -2.37
CA LEU A 176 -22.75 1.56 -2.25
C LEU A 176 -21.67 0.86 -1.41
N ARG A 177 -22.04 0.10 -0.38
CA ARG A 177 -21.06 -0.73 0.36
C ARG A 177 -20.37 -1.73 -0.58
N ASP A 178 -21.13 -2.37 -1.46
CA ASP A 178 -20.62 -3.26 -2.50
C ASP A 178 -19.67 -2.54 -3.47
N LEU A 179 -20.00 -1.31 -3.86
CA LEU A 179 -19.16 -0.46 -4.71
C LEU A 179 -17.79 -0.19 -4.04
N TYR A 180 -17.80 0.25 -2.78
CA TYR A 180 -16.57 0.57 -2.05
C TYR A 180 -15.75 -0.69 -1.72
N ALA A 181 -16.41 -1.81 -1.44
CA ALA A 181 -15.77 -3.12 -1.27
C ALA A 181 -15.05 -3.54 -2.56
N PHE A 182 -15.73 -3.43 -3.71
CA PHE A 182 -15.12 -3.70 -5.01
C PHE A 182 -13.93 -2.78 -5.31
N TYR A 183 -14.08 -1.48 -5.06
CA TYR A 183 -13.02 -0.50 -5.30
C TYR A 183 -11.76 -0.79 -4.48
N ARG A 184 -11.89 -1.09 -3.18
CA ARG A 184 -10.75 -1.48 -2.33
C ARG A 184 -10.13 -2.80 -2.72
N TRP A 185 -10.95 -3.74 -3.20
CA TRP A 185 -10.45 -5.00 -3.71
C TRP A 185 -9.64 -4.81 -4.99
N PHE A 186 -10.10 -3.96 -5.92
CA PHE A 186 -9.39 -3.65 -7.16
C PHE A 186 -8.15 -2.77 -6.93
N PHE A 187 -8.29 -1.64 -6.25
CA PHE A 187 -7.25 -0.67 -5.96
C PHE A 187 -7.14 -0.49 -4.45
N ALA A 188 -6.05 -0.98 -3.86
CA ALA A 188 -5.79 -0.75 -2.44
C ALA A 188 -5.68 0.75 -2.17
N SER A 189 -6.24 1.23 -1.05
CA SER A 189 -6.19 2.63 -0.60
C SER A 189 -4.75 3.06 -0.30
N SER A 190 -4.00 3.27 -1.37
CA SER A 190 -2.56 3.43 -1.39
C SER A 190 -2.13 4.87 -1.59
N ALA A 191 -3.07 5.78 -1.88
CA ALA A 191 -2.87 7.22 -1.85
C ALA A 191 -3.53 7.78 -0.57
N GLN A 192 -2.71 8.03 0.45
CA GLN A 192 -3.12 8.62 1.71
C GLN A 192 -2.19 9.76 2.07
N GLY A 193 -2.70 10.69 2.86
CA GLY A 193 -2.05 11.94 3.23
C GLY A 193 -2.95 13.13 2.89
N PRO A 194 -2.56 14.34 3.32
CA PRO A 194 -3.35 15.53 3.05
C PRO A 194 -3.45 15.78 1.54
N ALA A 195 -4.66 15.89 0.99
CA ALA A 195 -4.84 16.18 -0.42
C ALA A 195 -6.13 16.97 -0.69
N ALA A 196 -5.98 18.05 -1.45
CA ALA A 196 -7.06 18.71 -2.18
C ALA A 196 -6.68 18.69 -3.66
N VAL A 197 -7.52 18.05 -4.47
CA VAL A 197 -7.27 17.79 -5.89
C VAL A 197 -8.35 18.44 -6.73
N VAL A 198 -7.92 19.17 -7.75
CA VAL A 198 -8.77 19.58 -8.87
C VAL A 198 -8.26 18.84 -10.11
N ALA A 199 -9.12 18.12 -10.80
CA ALA A 199 -8.77 17.35 -11.98
C ALA A 199 -9.68 17.69 -13.15
N ARG A 200 -9.18 17.59 -14.39
CA ARG A 200 -9.97 17.81 -15.61
C ARG A 200 -9.70 16.71 -16.62
N TYR A 201 -10.76 16.02 -17.05
CA TYR A 201 -10.71 15.07 -18.14
C TYR A 201 -11.80 15.38 -19.18
N GLY A 202 -11.39 15.79 -20.38
CA GLY A 202 -12.33 16.21 -21.44
C GLY A 202 -13.27 17.33 -20.97
N ASN A 203 -14.56 16.98 -20.85
CA ASN A 203 -15.67 17.87 -20.51
C ASN A 203 -16.13 17.76 -19.05
N VAL A 204 -15.32 17.15 -18.18
CA VAL A 204 -15.59 17.09 -16.74
C VAL A 204 -14.43 17.68 -15.95
N CYS A 205 -14.77 18.53 -14.98
CA CYS A 205 -13.89 19.01 -13.92
C CYS A 205 -14.32 18.35 -12.60
N LEU A 206 -13.37 17.86 -11.83
CA LEU A 206 -13.57 17.14 -10.58
C LEU A 206 -12.85 17.86 -9.45
N GLY A 207 -13.54 18.03 -8.32
CA GLY A 207 -12.92 18.41 -7.05
C GLY A 207 -13.00 17.26 -6.07
N SER A 208 -11.91 16.95 -5.39
CA SER A 208 -11.88 15.94 -4.33
C SER A 208 -10.95 16.39 -3.22
N VAL A 209 -11.31 16.04 -1.98
CA VAL A 209 -10.38 16.03 -0.85
C VAL A 209 -10.02 14.60 -0.47
N ASP A 210 -8.94 14.43 0.30
CA ASP A 210 -8.59 13.16 0.91
C ASP A 210 -9.67 12.67 1.89
N ALA A 211 -9.60 11.41 2.28
CA ALA A 211 -10.59 10.76 3.14
C ALA A 211 -10.80 11.46 4.48
N LEU A 212 -9.80 12.22 4.97
CA LEU A 212 -9.84 12.95 6.23
C LEU A 212 -10.03 14.47 6.06
N GLY A 213 -10.05 14.97 4.81
CA GLY A 213 -10.29 16.38 4.50
C GLY A 213 -9.21 17.33 5.06
N LEU A 214 -7.93 16.92 5.01
CA LEU A 214 -6.83 17.64 5.67
C LEU A 214 -6.38 18.91 4.92
N ARG A 215 -6.87 19.11 3.69
CA ARG A 215 -6.64 20.33 2.90
C ARG A 215 -7.96 20.96 2.47
N PRO A 216 -8.10 22.29 2.57
CA PRO A 216 -9.34 22.96 2.19
C PRO A 216 -9.51 22.96 0.66
N LEU A 217 -10.72 22.63 0.22
CA LEU A 217 -11.18 22.83 -1.14
C LEU A 217 -12.60 23.41 -1.08
N TRP A 218 -12.79 24.59 -1.62
CA TRP A 218 -14.05 25.32 -1.62
C TRP A 218 -14.73 25.17 -2.97
N PHE A 219 -16.01 24.81 -2.94
CA PHE A 219 -16.91 24.82 -4.09
C PHE A 219 -17.81 26.06 -4.03
N GLY A 220 -17.87 26.80 -5.14
CA GLY A 220 -18.70 27.99 -5.25
C GLY A 220 -19.35 28.14 -6.63
N GLU A 221 -20.36 29.00 -6.68
CA GLU A 221 -21.11 29.37 -7.88
C GLU A 221 -20.99 30.88 -8.08
N SER A 222 -20.55 31.29 -9.27
CA SER A 222 -20.51 32.68 -9.71
C SER A 222 -21.66 32.99 -10.66
N ASP A 223 -21.79 34.26 -11.04
CA ASP A 223 -22.74 34.77 -12.03
C ASP A 223 -22.53 34.23 -13.45
N TYR A 224 -21.42 33.54 -13.72
CA TYR A 224 -21.11 32.94 -15.02
C TYR A 224 -20.78 31.44 -14.99
N ASN A 225 -20.30 30.87 -13.87
CA ASN A 225 -20.00 29.43 -13.78
C ASN A 225 -19.72 28.94 -12.35
N PHE A 226 -19.32 27.67 -12.22
CA PHE A 226 -18.82 27.10 -10.97
C PHE A 226 -17.30 27.29 -10.82
N PHE A 227 -16.81 27.31 -9.58
CA PHE A 227 -15.39 27.34 -9.28
C PHE A 227 -15.00 26.44 -8.12
N LEU A 228 -13.75 25.98 -8.17
CA LEU A 228 -13.06 25.25 -7.11
C LEU A 228 -11.82 26.02 -6.71
N SER A 229 -11.58 26.15 -5.40
CA SER A 229 -10.46 26.96 -4.89
C SER A 229 -9.96 26.48 -3.54
N SER A 230 -8.66 26.61 -3.26
CA SER A 230 -8.11 26.36 -1.93
C SER A 230 -8.57 27.39 -0.89
N GLU A 231 -9.05 28.56 -1.33
CA GLU A 231 -9.51 29.66 -0.48
C GLU A 231 -10.89 30.15 -0.89
N LYS A 232 -11.69 30.61 0.10
CA LYS A 232 -13.05 31.11 -0.12
C LYS A 232 -13.10 32.36 -1.01
N GLY A 233 -12.09 33.24 -0.94
CA GLY A 233 -12.14 34.61 -1.46
C GLY A 233 -11.58 34.85 -2.87
N VAL A 234 -11.45 33.81 -3.71
CA VAL A 234 -10.82 33.95 -5.05
C VAL A 234 -11.73 34.62 -6.08
N VAL A 235 -13.05 34.46 -5.97
CA VAL A 235 -14.04 35.17 -6.79
C VAL A 235 -14.59 36.36 -5.99
N PRO A 236 -14.64 37.58 -6.57
CA PRO A 236 -15.20 38.75 -5.91
C PRO A 236 -16.64 38.51 -5.43
N LEU A 237 -16.98 38.97 -4.23
CA LEU A 237 -18.29 38.72 -3.61
C LEU A 237 -19.47 39.18 -4.49
N GLU A 238 -19.31 40.27 -5.23
CA GLU A 238 -20.33 40.80 -6.16
C GLU A 238 -20.70 39.83 -7.29
N ARG A 239 -19.80 38.91 -7.61
CA ARG A 239 -19.99 37.87 -8.64
C ARG A 239 -20.36 36.52 -8.06
N THR A 240 -20.40 36.38 -6.74
CA THR A 240 -20.67 35.12 -6.06
C THR A 240 -22.17 34.97 -5.83
N MET A 241 -22.78 33.95 -6.42
CA MET A 241 -24.23 33.71 -6.36
C MET A 241 -24.66 33.11 -5.02
N ARG A 242 -23.78 32.31 -4.40
CA ARG A 242 -24.00 31.65 -3.11
C ARG A 242 -22.68 31.58 -2.35
N ASP A 243 -22.77 31.60 -1.02
CA ASP A 243 -21.61 31.44 -0.16
C ASP A 243 -20.83 30.15 -0.51
N PRO A 244 -19.54 30.24 -0.89
CA PRO A 244 -18.77 29.05 -1.19
C PRO A 244 -18.67 28.16 0.03
N ARG A 245 -18.83 26.86 -0.18
CA ARG A 245 -18.79 25.84 0.88
C ARG A 245 -17.48 25.05 0.81
N PRO A 246 -16.86 24.69 1.94
CA PRO A 246 -15.77 23.74 1.93
C PRO A 246 -16.32 22.35 1.63
N LEU A 247 -15.52 21.52 0.96
CA LEU A 247 -15.78 20.09 0.86
C LEU A 247 -15.51 19.41 2.21
N ALA A 248 -16.40 18.51 2.60
CA ALA A 248 -16.26 17.67 3.79
C ALA A 248 -15.21 16.55 3.55
N PRO A 249 -14.67 15.92 4.61
CA PRO A 249 -13.77 14.77 4.48
C PRO A 249 -14.29 13.70 3.51
N GLY A 250 -13.45 13.28 2.57
CA GLY A 250 -13.81 12.32 1.53
C GLY A 250 -14.83 12.80 0.48
N GLU A 251 -15.33 14.04 0.54
CA GLU A 251 -16.33 14.54 -0.41
C GLU A 251 -15.72 14.80 -1.80
N LYS A 252 -16.52 14.56 -2.85
CA LYS A 252 -16.22 14.99 -4.22
C LYS A 252 -17.35 15.79 -4.85
N VAL A 253 -16.98 16.57 -5.86
CA VAL A 253 -17.89 17.30 -6.74
C VAL A 253 -17.45 17.11 -8.19
N ALA A 254 -18.42 16.95 -9.08
CA ALA A 254 -18.17 16.91 -10.52
C ALA A 254 -18.93 18.05 -11.20
N ILE A 255 -18.24 18.77 -12.08
CA ILE A 255 -18.76 19.85 -12.90
C ILE A 255 -18.63 19.42 -14.36
N PHE A 256 -19.77 19.19 -15.01
CA PHE A 256 -19.84 18.88 -16.43
C PHE A 256 -19.98 20.19 -17.21
N GLY A 257 -19.24 20.33 -18.31
CA GLY A 257 -19.27 21.54 -19.13
C GLY A 257 -18.57 21.33 -20.46
N GLY A 258 -19.02 22.01 -21.50
CA GLY A 258 -18.48 21.85 -22.84
C GLY A 258 -18.81 23.05 -23.72
N GLN A 259 -18.22 23.09 -24.91
CA GLN A 259 -18.47 24.19 -25.83
C GLN A 259 -19.96 24.29 -26.16
N GLY A 260 -20.58 25.43 -25.82
CA GLY A 260 -22.01 25.67 -26.03
C GLY A 260 -22.94 24.92 -25.07
N VAL A 261 -22.41 24.20 -24.08
CA VAL A 261 -23.18 23.46 -23.08
C VAL A 261 -23.05 24.18 -21.73
N PRO A 262 -24.15 24.62 -21.10
CA PRO A 262 -24.12 25.19 -19.77
C PRO A 262 -23.46 24.23 -18.78
N ALA A 263 -22.69 24.77 -17.84
CA ALA A 263 -22.08 23.93 -16.82
C ALA A 263 -23.12 23.42 -15.83
N GLU A 264 -22.96 22.18 -15.39
CA GLU A 264 -23.82 21.55 -14.37
C GLU A 264 -22.92 20.89 -13.33
N ALA A 265 -23.13 21.23 -12.05
CA ALA A 265 -22.47 20.60 -10.94
C ALA A 265 -23.41 19.61 -10.24
N ILE A 266 -22.89 18.43 -9.88
CA ILE A 266 -23.65 17.41 -9.13
C ILE A 266 -23.16 17.31 -7.69
N THR A 267 -24.07 16.94 -6.81
CA THR A 267 -23.77 16.65 -5.40
C THR A 267 -22.99 15.34 -5.23
N TYR A 268 -22.41 15.13 -4.06
CA TYR A 268 -21.65 13.90 -3.79
C TYR A 268 -22.54 12.64 -3.77
N SER A 269 -23.79 12.73 -3.28
CA SER A 269 -24.73 11.60 -3.35
C SER A 269 -25.07 11.23 -4.80
N GLU A 270 -25.28 12.22 -5.67
CA GLU A 270 -25.50 11.97 -7.10
C GLU A 270 -24.26 11.41 -7.79
N PHE A 271 -23.06 11.84 -7.36
CA PHE A 271 -21.78 11.30 -7.79
C PHE A 271 -21.70 9.80 -7.48
N GLN A 272 -21.95 9.39 -6.23
CA GLN A 272 -21.92 8.00 -5.79
C GLN A 272 -22.95 7.13 -6.51
N GLU A 273 -24.19 7.62 -6.67
CA GLU A 273 -25.24 6.90 -7.40
C GLU A 273 -24.88 6.70 -8.88
N ARG A 274 -24.18 7.65 -9.50
CA ARG A 274 -23.68 7.51 -10.87
C ARG A 274 -22.58 6.45 -10.96
N LEU A 275 -21.70 6.36 -9.97
CA LEU A 275 -20.67 5.32 -9.90
C LEU A 275 -21.28 3.93 -9.77
N TRP A 276 -22.27 3.76 -8.89
CA TRP A 276 -23.00 2.50 -8.77
C TRP A 276 -23.66 2.10 -10.09
N LYS A 277 -24.40 3.01 -10.73
CA LYS A 277 -25.02 2.73 -12.04
C LYS A 277 -24.00 2.28 -13.08
N ARG A 278 -22.81 2.89 -13.10
CA ARG A 278 -21.71 2.46 -13.97
C ARG A 278 -21.23 1.04 -13.63
N MET A 279 -20.95 0.76 -12.35
CA MET A 279 -20.54 -0.59 -11.92
C MET A 279 -21.62 -1.64 -12.25
N ALA A 280 -22.90 -1.31 -12.06
CA ALA A 280 -24.02 -2.20 -12.31
C ALA A 280 -24.15 -2.60 -13.80
N THR A 281 -23.73 -1.73 -14.72
CA THR A 281 -23.67 -2.08 -16.16
C THR A 281 -22.53 -3.05 -16.50
N ARG A 282 -21.52 -3.20 -15.63
CA ARG A 282 -20.43 -4.17 -15.77
C ARG A 282 -20.81 -5.49 -15.10
N HIS A 283 -21.67 -6.28 -15.73
CA HIS A 283 -22.20 -7.53 -15.15
C HIS A 283 -21.15 -8.49 -14.58
N ARG A 284 -19.94 -8.52 -15.17
CA ARG A 284 -18.81 -9.33 -14.67
C ARG A 284 -18.28 -8.83 -13.32
N THR A 285 -18.24 -7.51 -13.13
CA THR A 285 -17.80 -6.87 -11.89
C THR A 285 -18.69 -7.24 -10.72
N LEU A 286 -20.01 -7.19 -10.89
CA LEU A 286 -20.96 -7.57 -9.84
C LEU A 286 -20.79 -9.03 -9.42
N LYS A 287 -20.60 -9.94 -10.38
CA LYS A 287 -20.36 -11.37 -10.10
C LYS A 287 -19.07 -11.64 -9.33
N TYR A 288 -18.10 -10.74 -9.37
CA TYR A 288 -16.87 -10.93 -8.60
C TYR A 288 -17.09 -10.76 -7.11
N LEU A 289 -18.09 -9.97 -6.69
CA LEU A 289 -18.37 -9.75 -5.26
C LEU A 289 -18.69 -11.05 -4.53
N ASP A 290 -19.31 -12.02 -5.20
CA ASP A 290 -19.56 -13.37 -4.66
C ASP A 290 -18.28 -14.11 -4.26
N ALA A 291 -17.13 -13.72 -4.81
CA ALA A 291 -15.82 -14.29 -4.55
C ALA A 291 -14.93 -13.41 -3.65
N PHE A 292 -15.47 -12.30 -3.14
CA PHE A 292 -14.81 -11.46 -2.15
C PHE A 292 -15.48 -11.66 -0.79
N HIS A 293 -14.75 -12.28 0.13
CA HIS A 293 -15.25 -12.59 1.46
C HIS A 293 -14.68 -11.64 2.50
N GLN A 294 -15.54 -10.95 3.25
CA GLN A 294 -15.14 -10.10 4.38
C GLN A 294 -15.21 -10.91 5.67
N GLY A 295 -14.06 -11.40 6.12
CA GLY A 295 -13.97 -12.43 7.15
C GLY A 295 -14.23 -13.84 6.61
N LEU A 296 -13.85 -14.84 7.40
CA LEU A 296 -14.12 -16.23 7.07
C LEU A 296 -15.63 -16.53 7.24
N PRO A 297 -16.28 -17.13 6.23
CA PRO A 297 -17.66 -17.59 6.35
C PRO A 297 -17.85 -18.56 7.53
N ALA A 298 -19.01 -18.54 8.19
CA ALA A 298 -19.27 -19.41 9.34
C ALA A 298 -19.28 -20.91 8.97
N ASP A 299 -19.68 -21.20 7.75
CA ASP A 299 -19.69 -22.52 7.11
C ASP A 299 -18.38 -22.83 6.36
N ALA A 300 -17.35 -21.97 6.51
CA ALA A 300 -16.07 -22.19 5.86
C ALA A 300 -15.50 -23.57 6.24
N PRO A 301 -14.94 -24.29 5.27
CA PRO A 301 -14.33 -25.58 5.50
C PRO A 301 -13.21 -25.45 6.54
N ARG A 302 -13.24 -26.35 7.52
CA ARG A 302 -12.32 -26.36 8.65
C ARG A 302 -11.24 -27.38 8.40
N PHE A 303 -9.99 -27.04 8.70
CA PHE A 303 -8.90 -28.01 8.60
C PHE A 303 -8.83 -28.85 9.88
N ASP A 304 -9.09 -30.15 9.77
CA ASP A 304 -8.81 -31.09 10.86
C ASP A 304 -7.32 -31.40 10.88
N LEU A 305 -6.62 -30.77 11.82
CA LEU A 305 -5.26 -31.14 12.16
C LEU A 305 -5.26 -32.49 12.87
N PRO A 306 -4.25 -33.37 12.63
CA PRO A 306 -4.04 -34.51 13.49
C PRO A 306 -3.85 -34.04 14.95
N PRO A 307 -4.17 -34.89 15.95
CA PRO A 307 -3.98 -34.52 17.35
C PRO A 307 -2.55 -34.06 17.58
N ALA A 308 -2.39 -32.82 18.02
CA ALA A 308 -1.08 -32.32 18.39
C ALA A 308 -0.60 -33.04 19.66
N GLY A 309 0.71 -33.27 19.75
CA GLY A 309 1.33 -33.72 21.00
C GLY A 309 1.20 -32.66 22.11
N PRO A 310 1.57 -32.99 23.36
CA PRO A 310 1.48 -32.04 24.47
C PRO A 310 2.31 -30.79 24.17
N PHE A 311 1.78 -29.63 24.52
CA PHE A 311 2.51 -28.38 24.36
C PHE A 311 3.84 -28.40 25.13
N SER A 312 4.89 -27.93 24.45
CA SER A 312 6.20 -27.67 25.04
C SER A 312 6.66 -26.25 24.67
N PRO A 313 7.13 -25.45 25.65
CA PRO A 313 7.74 -24.15 25.37
C PRO A 313 8.88 -24.29 24.35
N PRO A 314 9.07 -23.29 23.47
CA PRO A 314 10.16 -23.33 22.51
C PRO A 314 11.51 -23.28 23.25
N PRO A 315 12.47 -24.17 22.93
CA PRO A 315 13.80 -24.15 23.51
C PRO A 315 14.52 -22.82 23.31
N THR A 316 15.32 -22.39 24.29
CA THR A 316 15.99 -21.08 24.28
C THR A 316 17.04 -20.98 23.17
N ASN A 317 17.76 -22.08 22.93
CA ASN A 317 18.73 -22.20 21.84
C ASN A 317 18.07 -22.03 20.45
N LEU A 318 16.87 -22.60 20.24
CA LEU A 318 16.06 -22.44 19.04
C LEU A 318 15.62 -20.98 18.85
N LEU A 319 15.08 -20.36 19.90
CA LEU A 319 14.68 -18.95 19.87
C LEU A 319 15.87 -18.06 19.50
N ALA A 320 17.02 -18.28 20.13
CA ALA A 320 18.24 -17.53 19.86
C ALA A 320 18.76 -17.76 18.42
N ALA A 321 18.56 -18.94 17.84
CA ALA A 321 18.88 -19.24 16.45
C ALA A 321 17.95 -18.52 15.46
N PHE A 322 16.69 -18.26 15.82
CA PHE A 322 15.76 -17.40 15.07
C PHE A 322 15.98 -15.88 15.30
N GLY A 323 16.96 -15.50 16.11
CA GLY A 323 17.28 -14.10 16.41
C GLY A 323 16.41 -13.49 17.52
N TRP A 324 15.71 -14.29 18.33
CA TRP A 324 15.02 -13.79 19.51
C TRP A 324 16.02 -13.30 20.56
N THR A 325 15.74 -12.13 21.13
CA THR A 325 16.55 -11.55 22.20
C THR A 325 15.84 -11.65 23.56
N HIS A 326 16.60 -11.46 24.64
CA HIS A 326 16.00 -11.34 25.97
C HIS A 326 14.98 -10.19 26.07
N TYR A 327 15.16 -9.13 25.28
CA TYR A 327 14.22 -8.02 25.22
C TYR A 327 12.86 -8.48 24.67
N ASP A 328 12.84 -9.25 23.57
CA ASP A 328 11.61 -9.79 22.98
C ASP A 328 10.85 -10.68 23.98
N LEU A 329 11.57 -11.58 24.65
CA LEU A 329 11.00 -12.47 25.67
C LEU A 329 10.43 -11.68 26.86
N THR A 330 11.13 -10.63 27.29
CA THR A 330 10.67 -9.76 28.38
C THR A 330 9.39 -9.02 27.99
N ILE A 331 9.31 -8.50 26.76
CA ILE A 331 8.09 -7.88 26.26
C ILE A 331 6.95 -8.91 26.24
N ARG A 332 7.17 -10.09 25.65
CA ARG A 332 6.13 -11.13 25.57
C ARG A 332 5.62 -11.53 26.95
N LYS A 333 6.51 -11.73 27.92
CA LYS A 333 6.13 -11.99 29.31
C LYS A 333 5.24 -10.89 29.88
N LYS A 334 5.65 -9.63 29.79
CA LYS A 334 4.89 -8.49 30.33
C LYS A 334 3.53 -8.32 29.66
N VAL A 335 3.47 -8.44 28.33
CA VAL A 335 2.23 -8.33 27.56
C VAL A 335 1.29 -9.48 27.89
N SER A 336 1.78 -10.73 27.88
CA SER A 336 0.99 -11.90 28.26
C SER A 336 0.41 -11.76 29.67
N GLN A 337 1.18 -11.20 30.61
CA GLN A 337 0.75 -11.06 31.99
C GLN A 337 -0.19 -9.87 32.25
N GLY A 338 0.10 -8.72 31.65
CA GLY A 338 -0.55 -7.45 31.98
C GLY A 338 -1.53 -6.91 30.94
N GLY A 339 -1.56 -7.45 29.72
CA GLY A 339 -2.45 -6.98 28.65
C GLY A 339 -2.23 -5.53 28.21
N ARG A 340 -1.03 -4.98 28.48
CA ARG A 340 -0.68 -3.59 28.18
C ARG A 340 0.64 -3.51 27.44
N GLU A 341 0.78 -2.49 26.61
CA GLU A 341 2.04 -2.14 25.94
C GLU A 341 3.15 -1.93 26.99
N VAL A 342 4.35 -2.37 26.66
CA VAL A 342 5.52 -2.15 27.51
C VAL A 342 6.08 -0.77 27.24
N ILE A 343 5.87 0.15 28.18
CA ILE A 343 6.43 1.49 28.13
C ILE A 343 7.80 1.49 28.83
N GLY A 344 8.79 2.09 28.17
CA GLY A 344 10.13 2.35 28.71
C GLY A 344 10.44 3.84 28.72
N SER A 345 11.55 4.21 29.35
CA SER A 345 12.11 5.57 29.34
C SER A 345 13.60 5.51 28.98
N MET A 346 14.22 6.68 28.79
CA MET A 346 15.58 6.86 28.25
C MET A 346 15.69 6.54 26.75
N GLY A 347 16.79 6.97 26.13
CA GLY A 347 17.10 6.62 24.75
C GLY A 347 17.63 5.19 24.62
N HIS A 348 17.59 4.65 23.40
CA HIS A 348 18.26 3.40 23.07
C HIS A 348 19.78 3.59 23.16
N THR A 349 20.42 2.93 24.14
CA THR A 349 21.87 2.98 24.35
C THR A 349 22.61 1.75 23.82
N GLY A 350 21.89 0.82 23.20
CA GLY A 350 22.47 -0.35 22.54
C GLY A 350 23.21 0.03 21.25
N PRO A 351 24.18 -0.80 20.83
CA PRO A 351 24.81 -0.63 19.52
C PRO A 351 23.83 -0.95 18.39
N LEU A 352 24.04 -0.33 17.22
CA LEU A 352 23.29 -0.68 16.00
C LEU A 352 23.62 -2.12 15.57
N ALA A 353 22.66 -2.79 14.92
CA ALA A 353 22.82 -4.17 14.43
C ALA A 353 24.10 -4.36 13.60
N ALA A 354 24.45 -3.39 12.76
CA ALA A 354 25.65 -3.41 11.93
C ALA A 354 26.98 -3.46 12.71
N PHE A 355 26.98 -3.13 14.01
CA PHE A 355 28.17 -3.17 14.86
C PHE A 355 28.27 -4.43 15.73
N VAL A 356 27.26 -5.29 15.74
CA VAL A 356 27.25 -6.52 16.56
C VAL A 356 26.82 -7.73 15.73
N PRO A 357 27.58 -8.10 14.69
CA PRO A 357 27.25 -9.25 13.84
C PRO A 357 27.21 -10.57 14.62
N GLU A 358 27.95 -10.71 15.72
CA GLU A 358 27.95 -11.88 16.60
C GLU A 358 26.61 -12.11 17.30
N ALA A 359 25.74 -11.09 17.40
CA ALA A 359 24.39 -11.24 17.90
C ALA A 359 23.46 -11.95 16.90
N LEU A 360 23.90 -12.14 15.66
CA LEU A 360 23.10 -12.68 14.54
C LEU A 360 21.78 -11.91 14.38
N PRO A 361 21.84 -10.58 14.15
CA PRO A 361 20.63 -9.78 13.94
C PRO A 361 19.85 -10.23 12.70
N ASN A 362 18.53 -10.12 12.74
CA ASN A 362 17.67 -10.29 11.56
C ASN A 362 17.71 -9.00 10.72
N ILE A 363 17.31 -9.07 9.45
CA ILE A 363 17.35 -7.90 8.56
C ILE A 363 16.50 -6.75 9.12
N ALA A 364 15.37 -7.05 9.77
CA ALA A 364 14.53 -6.05 10.42
C ALA A 364 15.29 -5.21 11.45
N ASP A 365 16.31 -5.75 12.13
CA ASP A 365 17.08 -5.01 13.15
C ASP A 365 17.93 -3.88 12.53
N TYR A 366 18.22 -3.95 11.23
CA TYR A 366 18.89 -2.91 10.44
C TYR A 366 17.91 -1.82 9.98
N GLY A 367 16.60 -2.12 9.97
CA GLY A 367 15.52 -1.20 9.64
C GLY A 367 15.20 -0.24 10.79
N LYS A 368 14.86 1.00 10.43
CA LYS A 368 14.37 2.05 11.33
C LYS A 368 13.15 2.68 10.69
N GLU A 369 12.04 2.72 11.43
CA GLU A 369 10.78 3.32 10.95
C GLU A 369 10.97 4.82 10.72
N ASN A 370 10.43 5.32 9.61
CA ASN A 370 10.35 6.75 9.39
C ASN A 370 9.14 7.31 10.15
N VAL A 371 9.24 8.56 10.58
CA VAL A 371 8.17 9.31 11.25
C VAL A 371 7.96 10.61 10.50
N ALA A 372 6.71 11.06 10.37
CA ALA A 372 6.39 12.32 9.72
C ALA A 372 6.92 13.49 10.57
N VAL A 373 7.62 14.43 9.93
CA VAL A 373 8.18 15.61 10.60
C VAL A 373 7.85 16.84 9.76
N VAL A 374 7.21 17.84 10.39
CA VAL A 374 6.87 19.18 9.84
C VAL A 374 5.88 19.20 8.68
N THR A 375 6.00 18.35 7.66
CA THR A 375 5.23 18.52 6.41
C THR A 375 3.84 17.88 6.45
N ASN A 376 3.66 16.83 7.25
CA ASN A 376 2.38 16.13 7.40
C ASN A 376 2.01 15.97 8.88
N PRO A 377 0.72 16.17 9.24
CA PRO A 377 0.26 15.90 10.59
C PRO A 377 0.21 14.38 10.83
N ALA A 378 0.77 13.94 11.95
CA ALA A 378 0.44 12.63 12.50
C ALA A 378 -1.02 12.62 12.94
N ILE A 379 -1.68 11.47 12.83
CA ILE A 379 -3.08 11.32 13.24
C ILE A 379 -3.14 10.92 14.71
N ASP A 380 -4.08 11.50 15.47
CA ASP A 380 -4.32 11.12 16.86
C ASP A 380 -5.17 9.85 16.92
N ARG A 381 -4.50 8.70 17.05
CA ARG A 381 -5.15 7.39 17.18
C ARG A 381 -6.13 7.28 18.35
N GLU A 382 -5.97 8.06 19.42
CA GLU A 382 -6.89 8.01 20.57
C GLU A 382 -8.18 8.78 20.31
N ARG A 383 -8.12 9.87 19.54
CA ARG A 383 -9.29 10.73 19.25
C ARG A 383 -9.98 10.40 17.93
N GLU A 384 -9.26 9.82 16.99
CA GLU A 384 -9.71 9.55 15.61
C GLU A 384 -9.68 8.05 15.29
N ALA A 385 -9.89 7.20 16.31
CA ALA A 385 -9.81 5.74 16.17
C ALA A 385 -10.72 5.19 15.06
N GLU A 386 -11.88 5.82 14.84
CA GLU A 386 -12.86 5.43 13.81
C GLU A 386 -12.35 5.61 12.38
N HIS A 387 -11.28 6.38 12.18
CA HIS A 387 -10.65 6.57 10.87
C HIS A 387 -9.69 5.43 10.51
N PHE A 388 -9.23 4.64 11.50
CA PHE A 388 -8.21 3.63 11.29
C PHE A 388 -8.80 2.30 10.84
N SER A 389 -8.17 1.69 9.84
CA SER A 389 -8.42 0.31 9.44
C SER A 389 -7.11 -0.46 9.32
N THR A 390 -6.99 -1.54 10.08
CA THR A 390 -5.88 -2.51 9.94
C THR A 390 -6.20 -3.59 8.91
N ALA A 391 -7.29 -3.44 8.15
CA ALA A 391 -7.75 -4.47 7.24
C ALA A 391 -6.78 -4.70 6.08
N THR A 392 -6.69 -5.96 5.67
CA THR A 392 -5.89 -6.43 4.54
C THR A 392 -6.70 -7.40 3.72
N ILE A 393 -6.37 -7.52 2.43
CA ILE A 393 -7.04 -8.44 1.52
C ILE A 393 -6.01 -9.44 1.01
N ILE A 394 -6.27 -10.70 1.27
CA ILE A 394 -5.46 -11.85 0.86
C ILE A 394 -6.10 -12.48 -0.37
N GLY A 395 -5.28 -12.89 -1.34
CA GLY A 395 -5.73 -13.56 -2.55
C GLY A 395 -5.55 -12.72 -3.82
N SER A 396 -6.21 -13.15 -4.88
CA SER A 396 -6.18 -12.49 -6.19
C SER A 396 -7.06 -11.24 -6.25
N ARG A 397 -6.74 -10.34 -7.18
CA ARG A 397 -7.44 -9.08 -7.41
C ARG A 397 -8.34 -9.18 -8.64
N PRO A 398 -9.45 -8.42 -8.71
CA PRO A 398 -10.36 -8.50 -9.84
C PRO A 398 -9.72 -7.97 -11.12
N ASP A 399 -10.08 -8.60 -12.24
CA ASP A 399 -9.68 -8.20 -13.58
C ASP A 399 -10.78 -7.40 -14.27
N LEU A 400 -10.51 -6.11 -14.51
CA LEU A 400 -11.39 -5.22 -15.26
C LEU A 400 -11.20 -5.33 -16.78
N SER A 401 -10.04 -5.81 -17.26
CA SER A 401 -9.78 -5.95 -18.70
C SER A 401 -10.60 -7.08 -19.33
N GLY A 402 -11.03 -8.02 -18.49
CA GLY A 402 -11.75 -9.22 -18.89
C GLY A 402 -10.88 -10.25 -19.63
N SER A 403 -9.59 -9.98 -19.80
CA SER A 403 -8.65 -10.84 -20.52
C SER A 403 -8.22 -12.07 -19.71
N LYS A 404 -8.34 -12.02 -18.38
CA LYS A 404 -7.92 -13.12 -17.52
C LYS A 404 -8.96 -14.23 -17.50
N PRO A 405 -8.54 -15.50 -17.70
CA PRO A 405 -9.46 -16.63 -17.75
C PRO A 405 -10.00 -17.01 -16.37
N ARG A 406 -9.35 -16.56 -15.30
CA ARG A 406 -9.62 -17.01 -13.94
C ARG A 406 -10.45 -16.01 -13.16
N ALA A 407 -11.46 -16.53 -12.45
CA ALA A 407 -12.23 -15.74 -11.52
C ALA A 407 -11.35 -15.38 -10.31
N PRO A 408 -11.41 -14.12 -9.85
CA PRO A 408 -10.69 -13.73 -8.65
C PRO A 408 -11.34 -14.38 -7.42
N LEU A 409 -10.55 -14.65 -6.40
CA LEU A 409 -10.93 -15.10 -5.07
C LEU A 409 -10.10 -14.33 -4.04
N ALA A 410 -10.76 -13.76 -3.04
CA ALA A 410 -10.10 -13.02 -1.98
C ALA A 410 -10.82 -13.11 -0.63
N LEU A 411 -10.03 -12.95 0.43
CA LEU A 411 -10.46 -12.92 1.83
C LEU A 411 -9.91 -11.64 2.48
N GLN A 412 -10.79 -10.80 3.01
CA GLN A 412 -10.42 -9.67 3.85
C GLN A 412 -10.32 -10.12 5.31
N LEU A 413 -9.25 -9.70 5.98
CA LEU A 413 -9.10 -9.81 7.43
C LEU A 413 -8.92 -8.41 8.00
N ASP A 414 -9.56 -8.10 9.13
CA ASP A 414 -9.44 -6.80 9.79
C ASP A 414 -8.10 -6.67 10.52
N LEU A 415 -7.46 -7.78 10.85
CA LEU A 415 -6.12 -7.84 11.44
C LEU A 415 -5.29 -8.91 10.72
N PRO A 416 -4.17 -8.56 10.04
CA PRO A 416 -3.34 -9.51 9.29
C PRO A 416 -2.45 -10.42 10.15
N LEU A 417 -2.87 -10.75 11.37
CA LEU A 417 -2.10 -11.59 12.31
C LEU A 417 -2.84 -12.90 12.55
N LEU A 418 -2.43 -13.93 11.81
CA LEU A 418 -3.03 -15.25 11.88
C LEU A 418 -2.58 -15.98 13.14
N LEU A 419 -3.55 -16.58 13.84
CA LEU A 419 -3.26 -17.53 14.91
C LEU A 419 -2.85 -18.86 14.30
N ASP A 420 -1.88 -19.54 14.91
CA ASP A 420 -1.33 -20.79 14.38
C ASP A 420 -1.71 -21.93 15.30
N ARG A 421 -2.74 -22.71 14.91
CA ARG A 421 -3.31 -23.75 15.77
C ARG A 421 -2.31 -24.87 16.00
N GLN A 422 -1.58 -25.28 14.96
CA GLN A 422 -0.58 -26.33 15.07
C GLN A 422 0.51 -25.99 16.10
N SER A 423 0.92 -24.72 16.18
CA SER A 423 1.93 -24.25 17.13
C SER A 423 1.44 -24.21 18.58
N LEU A 424 0.14 -24.04 18.79
CA LEU A 424 -0.50 -23.97 20.11
C LEU A 424 -0.88 -25.35 20.67
N ALA A 425 -0.71 -26.40 19.86
CA ALA A 425 -0.90 -27.79 20.25
C ALA A 425 -2.27 -28.05 20.92
N ASP A 426 -2.29 -28.71 22.08
CA ASP A 426 -3.48 -29.06 22.84
C ASP A 426 -3.89 -27.99 23.88
N LEU A 427 -3.21 -26.83 23.94
CA LEU A 427 -3.50 -25.79 24.95
C LEU A 427 -4.88 -25.15 24.81
N ILE A 428 -5.43 -25.11 23.60
CA ILE A 428 -6.69 -24.43 23.32
C ILE A 428 -7.54 -25.21 22.31
N GLY A 429 -8.83 -25.30 22.60
CA GLY A 429 -9.81 -25.90 21.70
C GLY A 429 -9.94 -25.12 20.39
N ALA A 430 -10.32 -25.81 19.31
CA ALA A 430 -10.46 -25.17 17.99
C ALA A 430 -11.51 -24.05 18.01
N ASP A 431 -12.66 -24.32 18.63
CA ASP A 431 -13.77 -23.38 18.65
C ASP A 431 -13.49 -22.17 19.55
N GLU A 432 -12.75 -22.36 20.65
CA GLU A 432 -12.29 -21.25 21.50
C GLU A 432 -11.27 -20.38 20.77
N LEU A 433 -10.33 -20.99 20.03
CA LEU A 433 -9.36 -20.25 19.22
C LEU A 433 -10.03 -19.50 18.07
N ARG A 434 -11.06 -20.08 17.45
CA ARG A 434 -11.86 -19.42 16.39
C ARG A 434 -12.66 -18.25 16.94
N ALA A 435 -13.30 -18.41 18.10
CA ALA A 435 -14.01 -17.33 18.77
C ALA A 435 -13.05 -16.17 19.08
N LEU A 436 -11.86 -16.47 19.61
CA LEU A 436 -10.82 -15.47 19.82
C LEU A 436 -10.38 -14.80 18.51
N ALA A 437 -10.17 -15.54 17.43
CA ALA A 437 -9.82 -14.95 16.14
C ALA A 437 -10.92 -14.01 15.62
N GLY A 438 -12.19 -14.42 15.74
CA GLY A 438 -13.36 -13.64 15.36
C GLY A 438 -13.47 -12.31 16.12
N ASP A 439 -13.18 -12.29 17.42
CA ASP A 439 -13.19 -11.07 18.24
C ASP A 439 -12.24 -9.97 17.74
N PHE A 440 -11.20 -10.35 16.98
CA PHE A 440 -10.22 -9.43 16.41
C PHE A 440 -10.33 -9.27 14.89
N GLY A 441 -11.32 -9.91 14.25
CA GLY A 441 -11.46 -9.94 12.80
C GLY A 441 -10.25 -10.57 12.09
N THR A 442 -9.53 -11.46 12.78
CA THR A 442 -8.45 -12.28 12.21
C THR A 442 -8.95 -13.72 12.02
N ALA A 443 -8.06 -14.59 11.56
CA ALA A 443 -8.33 -15.99 11.33
C ALA A 443 -7.23 -16.90 11.90
N ILE A 444 -7.54 -18.18 11.96
CA ILE A 444 -6.55 -19.23 12.17
C ILE A 444 -5.89 -19.52 10.82
N TYR A 445 -4.55 -19.62 10.79
CA TYR A 445 -3.76 -19.90 9.59
C TYR A 445 -4.30 -21.12 8.82
N GLU A 446 -4.57 -22.22 9.50
CA GLU A 446 -5.07 -23.44 8.90
C GLU A 446 -6.48 -23.28 8.29
N ASP A 447 -7.36 -22.51 8.93
CA ASP A 447 -8.70 -22.23 8.41
C ASP A 447 -8.63 -21.30 7.15
N VAL A 448 -7.65 -20.40 7.09
CA VAL A 448 -7.37 -19.62 5.86
C VAL A 448 -6.90 -20.54 4.73
N MET A 449 -5.99 -21.48 5.00
CA MET A 449 -5.56 -22.44 3.98
C MET A 449 -6.74 -23.27 3.47
N ALA A 450 -7.56 -23.78 4.39
CA ALA A 450 -8.76 -24.54 4.05
C ALA A 450 -9.74 -23.74 3.20
N PHE A 451 -9.97 -22.47 3.53
CA PHE A 451 -10.81 -21.58 2.73
C PHE A 451 -10.33 -21.51 1.26
N PHE A 452 -9.03 -21.36 1.02
CA PHE A 452 -8.52 -21.29 -0.35
C PHE A 452 -8.48 -22.64 -1.09
N THR A 453 -8.42 -23.78 -0.38
CA THR A 453 -8.30 -25.11 -1.02
C THR A 453 -9.59 -25.93 -1.10
N ALA A 454 -10.63 -25.61 -0.34
CA ALA A 454 -11.84 -26.44 -0.26
C ALA A 454 -13.02 -25.88 -1.09
N GLY A 455 -14.16 -26.59 -1.11
CA GLY A 455 -15.35 -26.17 -1.85
C GLY A 455 -15.21 -26.29 -3.38
N ASN A 456 -14.80 -27.45 -3.89
CA ASN A 456 -14.48 -27.73 -5.31
C ASN A 456 -13.33 -26.90 -5.90
N ARG A 457 -12.53 -26.23 -5.05
CA ARG A 457 -11.31 -25.52 -5.46
C ARG A 457 -10.15 -26.52 -5.58
N ASP A 458 -9.21 -26.22 -6.48
CA ASP A 458 -7.99 -27.02 -6.66
C ASP A 458 -7.05 -26.83 -5.47
N ALA A 459 -6.40 -27.89 -5.01
CA ALA A 459 -5.34 -27.80 -4.00
C ALA A 459 -4.20 -26.87 -4.46
N GLY A 460 -3.96 -26.77 -5.77
CA GLY A 460 -3.01 -25.82 -6.37
C GLY A 460 -3.36 -24.34 -6.19
N THR A 461 -4.53 -24.02 -5.62
CA THR A 461 -4.93 -22.64 -5.26
C THR A 461 -4.02 -22.03 -4.20
N VAL A 462 -3.38 -22.86 -3.36
CA VAL A 462 -2.38 -22.44 -2.37
C VAL A 462 -1.03 -23.07 -2.72
N ALA A 463 0.00 -22.23 -2.82
CA ALA A 463 1.39 -22.65 -3.00
C ALA A 463 2.14 -22.54 -1.68
N PHE A 464 2.59 -23.68 -1.15
CA PHE A 464 3.49 -23.71 0.00
C PHE A 464 4.93 -23.66 -0.48
N LEU A 465 5.60 -22.54 -0.17
CA LEU A 465 6.97 -22.27 -0.53
C LEU A 465 7.83 -22.44 0.72
N ASP A 466 8.79 -23.35 0.62
CA ASP A 466 9.75 -23.62 1.68
C ASP A 466 10.76 -22.47 1.78
N ALA A 467 10.61 -21.65 2.81
CA ALA A 467 11.45 -20.48 3.05
C ALA A 467 12.72 -20.84 3.84
N THR A 468 13.32 -21.99 3.52
CA THR A 468 14.58 -22.46 4.12
C THR A 468 15.59 -22.87 3.06
N PHE A 469 16.87 -22.72 3.37
CA PHE A 469 17.96 -23.04 2.47
C PHE A 469 19.05 -23.84 3.17
N ASP A 470 19.81 -24.60 2.39
CA ASP A 470 21.05 -25.23 2.83
C ASP A 470 22.19 -24.21 2.65
N PRO A 471 22.91 -23.80 3.72
CA PRO A 471 24.01 -22.84 3.60
C PRO A 471 25.13 -23.27 2.64
N ASP A 472 25.27 -24.56 2.38
CA ASP A 472 26.28 -25.08 1.46
C ASP A 472 25.84 -25.05 -0.01
N ARG A 473 24.54 -24.85 -0.27
CA ARG A 473 23.98 -24.60 -1.61
C ARG A 473 23.89 -23.11 -1.97
N GLY A 474 24.04 -22.22 -1.00
CA GLY A 474 24.01 -20.76 -1.17
C GLY A 474 22.60 -20.15 -1.09
N LEU A 475 22.51 -18.99 -0.45
CA LEU A 475 21.28 -18.23 -0.22
C LEU A 475 20.75 -17.58 -1.50
N ALA A 476 21.64 -17.04 -2.34
CA ALA A 476 21.23 -16.38 -3.59
C ALA A 476 20.51 -17.37 -4.53
N ALA A 477 21.08 -18.56 -4.72
CA ALA A 477 20.48 -19.61 -5.54
C ALA A 477 19.14 -20.09 -4.97
N ALA A 478 19.05 -20.26 -3.64
CA ALA A 478 17.80 -20.65 -2.99
C ALA A 478 16.69 -19.58 -3.14
N LEU A 479 17.04 -18.30 -3.09
CA LEU A 479 16.10 -17.21 -3.34
C LEU A 479 15.59 -17.19 -4.78
N ASP A 480 16.47 -17.39 -5.76
CA ASP A 480 16.09 -17.45 -7.16
C ASP A 480 15.19 -18.68 -7.43
N GLU A 481 15.51 -19.85 -6.84
CA GLU A 481 14.69 -21.07 -6.91
C GLU A 481 13.29 -20.86 -6.29
N LEU A 482 13.23 -20.23 -5.11
CA LEU A 482 11.98 -19.90 -4.43
C LEU A 482 11.11 -18.98 -5.29
N CYS A 483 11.70 -17.93 -5.88
CA CYS A 483 10.96 -16.99 -6.72
C CYS A 483 10.50 -17.64 -8.02
N ALA A 484 11.35 -18.41 -8.70
CA ALA A 484 10.98 -19.13 -9.92
C ALA A 484 9.81 -20.08 -9.67
N THR A 485 9.89 -20.87 -8.59
CA THR A 485 8.82 -21.78 -8.18
C THR A 485 7.52 -21.02 -7.92
N ALA A 486 7.58 -19.90 -7.20
CA ALA A 486 6.41 -19.08 -6.92
C ALA A 486 5.75 -18.55 -8.21
N LEU A 487 6.54 -18.01 -9.14
CA LEU A 487 6.04 -17.50 -10.42
C LEU A 487 5.33 -18.59 -11.23
N ASP A 488 5.91 -19.78 -11.30
CA ASP A 488 5.33 -20.91 -12.05
C ASP A 488 4.04 -21.43 -11.39
N MET A 489 3.99 -21.47 -10.06
CA MET A 489 2.78 -21.84 -9.33
C MET A 489 1.66 -20.81 -9.52
N VAL A 490 1.95 -19.50 -9.50
CA VAL A 490 0.94 -18.45 -9.77
C VAL A 490 0.41 -18.53 -11.21
N ARG A 491 1.30 -18.73 -12.20
CA ARG A 491 0.90 -18.92 -13.60
C ARG A 491 -0.01 -20.13 -13.79
N SER A 492 0.21 -21.17 -12.99
CA SER A 492 -0.54 -22.42 -13.06
C SER A 492 -1.90 -22.29 -12.37
N SER A 493 -1.89 -22.11 -11.05
CA SER A 493 -3.13 -22.11 -10.27
C SER A 493 -3.07 -21.45 -8.88
N ALA A 494 -1.94 -20.94 -8.40
CA ALA A 494 -1.87 -20.36 -7.06
C ALA A 494 -2.47 -18.94 -7.02
N VAL A 495 -3.39 -18.70 -6.09
CA VAL A 495 -3.88 -17.35 -5.71
C VAL A 495 -3.40 -16.94 -4.31
N LEU A 496 -2.75 -17.86 -3.60
CA LEU A 496 -2.14 -17.63 -2.31
C LEU A 496 -0.76 -18.29 -2.28
N LEU A 497 0.27 -17.50 -1.96
CA LEU A 497 1.62 -17.96 -1.71
C LEU A 497 1.87 -17.96 -0.20
N VAL A 498 2.41 -19.05 0.31
CA VAL A 498 2.77 -19.19 1.73
C VAL A 498 4.27 -19.40 1.83
N LEU A 499 4.98 -18.43 2.41
CA LEU A 499 6.37 -18.59 2.82
C LEU A 499 6.38 -19.26 4.19
N ASP A 500 6.93 -20.47 4.30
CA ASP A 500 6.94 -21.26 5.53
C ASP A 500 8.38 -21.66 5.91
N ASP A 501 8.83 -21.26 7.09
CA ASP A 501 10.19 -21.53 7.58
C ASP A 501 10.28 -22.68 8.62
N ARG A 502 9.23 -23.46 8.83
CA ARG A 502 9.20 -24.48 9.91
C ARG A 502 10.21 -25.61 9.76
N GLN A 503 10.77 -25.81 8.56
CA GLN A 503 11.86 -26.77 8.34
C GLN A 503 13.23 -26.26 8.81
N SER A 504 13.29 -25.06 9.40
CA SER A 504 14.52 -24.48 9.91
C SER A 504 15.15 -25.33 10.99
N PHE A 505 16.48 -25.40 10.93
CA PHE A 505 17.36 -26.12 11.84
C PHE A 505 17.17 -27.64 11.84
N ALA A 506 16.45 -28.18 10.86
CA ALA A 506 16.40 -29.60 10.54
C ALA A 506 17.22 -29.87 9.26
N ALA A 507 17.85 -31.05 9.18
CA ALA A 507 18.54 -31.52 7.98
C ALA A 507 19.51 -30.49 7.33
N ASN A 508 20.29 -29.78 8.15
CA ASN A 508 21.23 -28.73 7.72
C ASN A 508 20.59 -27.50 7.05
N ARG A 509 19.32 -27.20 7.32
CA ARG A 509 18.61 -26.07 6.72
C ARG A 509 18.46 -24.90 7.68
N CYS A 510 18.57 -23.67 7.18
CA CYS A 510 18.29 -22.45 7.93
C CYS A 510 17.19 -21.65 7.22
N TYR A 511 16.41 -20.87 7.96
CA TYR A 511 15.44 -19.97 7.33
C TYR A 511 16.13 -18.95 6.41
N ILE A 512 15.49 -18.67 5.29
CA ILE A 512 15.69 -17.43 4.54
C ILE A 512 15.03 -16.33 5.35
N ASP A 513 15.75 -15.23 5.64
CA ASP A 513 15.17 -14.11 6.38
C ASP A 513 13.83 -13.67 5.73
N PRO A 514 12.72 -13.60 6.50
CA PRO A 514 11.41 -13.37 5.91
C PRO A 514 11.32 -12.01 5.20
N ALA A 515 12.08 -11.00 5.63
CA ALA A 515 12.11 -9.71 4.94
C ALA A 515 12.76 -9.83 3.56
N LEU A 516 13.83 -10.61 3.45
CA LEU A 516 14.52 -10.87 2.19
C LEU A 516 13.61 -11.64 1.22
N ALA A 517 12.97 -12.71 1.71
CA ALA A 517 12.07 -13.54 0.91
C ALA A 517 10.88 -12.73 0.38
N VAL A 518 10.18 -11.99 1.25
CA VAL A 518 9.03 -11.16 0.84
C VAL A 518 9.44 -10.06 -0.13
N ALA A 519 10.52 -9.32 0.16
CA ALA A 519 10.95 -8.21 -0.67
C ALA A 519 11.30 -8.68 -2.08
N ARG A 520 12.08 -9.76 -2.21
CA ARG A 520 12.47 -10.32 -3.51
C ARG A 520 11.25 -10.85 -4.25
N LEU A 521 10.44 -11.70 -3.61
CA LEU A 521 9.27 -12.32 -4.23
C LEU A 521 8.25 -11.27 -4.71
N ASN A 522 7.97 -10.24 -3.90
CA ASN A 522 7.04 -9.19 -4.27
C ASN A 522 7.51 -8.44 -5.52
N GLU A 523 8.80 -8.12 -5.63
CA GLU A 523 9.35 -7.44 -6.81
C GLU A 523 9.36 -8.33 -8.07
N GLU A 524 9.71 -9.62 -7.94
CA GLU A 524 9.66 -10.59 -9.05
C GLU A 524 8.22 -10.77 -9.56
N LEU A 525 7.24 -10.86 -8.65
CA LEU A 525 5.82 -10.92 -9.02
C LEU A 525 5.36 -9.64 -9.74
N ILE A 526 5.82 -8.46 -9.33
CA ILE A 526 5.50 -7.20 -10.01
C ILE A 526 6.13 -7.18 -11.40
N ALA A 527 7.42 -7.53 -11.51
CA ALA A 527 8.15 -7.56 -12.78
C ALA A 527 7.51 -8.54 -13.78
N ALA A 528 6.98 -9.67 -13.29
CA ALA A 528 6.26 -10.65 -14.09
C ALA A 528 4.78 -10.27 -14.37
N GLY A 529 4.26 -9.19 -13.80
CA GLY A 529 2.85 -8.80 -13.92
C GLY A 529 1.87 -9.70 -13.13
N LEU A 530 2.38 -10.48 -12.18
CA LEU A 530 1.65 -11.50 -11.43
C LEU A 530 1.28 -11.09 -9.99
N ARG A 531 1.77 -9.95 -9.46
CA ARG A 531 1.51 -9.54 -8.06
C ARG A 531 0.03 -9.40 -7.72
N ARG A 532 -0.81 -9.10 -8.70
CA ARG A 532 -2.27 -9.00 -8.54
C ARG A 532 -2.98 -10.36 -8.59
N GLU A 533 -2.30 -11.43 -8.98
CA GLU A 533 -2.88 -12.77 -9.10
C GLU A 533 -2.83 -13.55 -7.80
N ALA A 534 -1.92 -13.19 -6.87
CA ALA A 534 -1.76 -13.91 -5.63
C ALA A 534 -1.46 -13.00 -4.44
N GLY A 535 -1.97 -13.42 -3.27
CA GLY A 535 -1.58 -12.87 -1.98
C GLY A 535 -0.35 -13.58 -1.41
N ILE A 536 0.36 -12.93 -0.49
CA ILE A 536 1.55 -13.48 0.19
C ILE A 536 1.28 -13.59 1.69
N VAL A 537 1.34 -14.81 2.23
CA VAL A 537 1.28 -15.11 3.67
C VAL A 537 2.64 -15.56 4.16
N VAL A 538 3.10 -15.04 5.29
CA VAL A 538 4.39 -15.41 5.88
C VAL A 538 4.19 -16.13 7.20
N ARG A 539 4.52 -17.43 7.24
CA ARG A 539 4.54 -18.23 8.46
C ARG A 539 5.98 -18.40 8.92
N SER A 540 6.38 -17.64 9.94
CA SER A 540 7.79 -17.55 10.32
C SER A 540 8.04 -17.49 11.83
N GLY A 541 9.10 -18.17 12.25
CA GLY A 541 9.63 -18.13 13.62
C GLY A 541 10.48 -16.89 13.91
N ALA A 542 10.94 -16.20 12.86
CA ALA A 542 11.74 -14.98 12.95
C ALA A 542 10.91 -13.70 13.15
N ILE A 543 9.57 -13.80 13.22
CA ILE A 543 8.68 -12.68 13.56
C ILE A 543 8.54 -12.60 15.08
N ARG A 544 9.28 -11.68 15.70
CA ARG A 544 9.47 -11.63 17.17
C ARG A 544 8.61 -10.57 17.84
N ASN A 545 8.44 -9.43 17.18
CA ASN A 545 7.84 -8.25 17.76
C ASN A 545 7.05 -7.41 16.72
N LEU A 546 6.49 -6.28 17.19
CA LEU A 546 5.69 -5.37 16.37
C LEU A 546 6.49 -4.78 15.19
N HIS A 547 7.80 -4.53 15.38
CA HIS A 547 8.63 -3.97 14.32
C HIS A 547 8.79 -4.97 13.17
N ASP A 548 9.08 -6.25 13.47
CA ASP A 548 9.16 -7.30 12.45
C ASP A 548 7.84 -7.41 11.67
N ILE A 549 6.68 -7.29 12.36
CA ILE A 549 5.34 -7.29 11.75
C ILE A 549 5.20 -6.14 10.75
N MET A 550 5.44 -4.89 11.18
CA MET A 550 5.29 -3.72 10.32
C MET A 550 6.28 -3.73 9.16
N PHE A 551 7.50 -4.21 9.38
CA PHE A 551 8.52 -4.35 8.36
C PHE A 551 8.07 -5.30 7.23
N LEU A 552 7.55 -6.48 7.57
CA LEU A 552 7.08 -7.45 6.57
C LEU A 552 5.83 -6.98 5.81
N LEU A 553 4.87 -6.36 6.50
CA LEU A 553 3.68 -5.79 5.86
C LEU A 553 4.05 -4.67 4.89
N GLY A 554 5.01 -3.82 5.26
CA GLY A 554 5.54 -2.76 4.39
C GLY A 554 6.33 -3.28 3.19
N LEU A 555 6.97 -4.45 3.30
CA LEU A 555 7.70 -5.10 2.19
C LEU A 555 6.78 -5.82 1.18
N GLY A 556 5.51 -6.04 1.53
CA GLY A 556 4.51 -6.58 0.61
C GLY A 556 3.80 -7.85 1.04
N ALA A 557 4.00 -8.32 2.29
CA ALA A 557 3.19 -9.40 2.85
C ALA A 557 1.73 -8.95 3.06
N ASP A 558 0.77 -9.83 2.77
CA ASP A 558 -0.66 -9.57 2.95
C ASP A 558 -1.16 -10.06 4.32
N ALA A 559 -0.57 -11.14 4.88
CA ALA A 559 -0.80 -11.55 6.27
C ALA A 559 0.37 -12.35 6.86
N LEU A 560 0.44 -12.42 8.19
CA LEU A 560 1.54 -13.03 8.94
C LEU A 560 1.03 -14.07 9.94
N ALA A 561 1.69 -15.22 10.00
CA ALA A 561 1.48 -16.28 11.00
C ALA A 561 2.76 -16.44 11.86
N PRO A 562 2.94 -15.60 12.90
CA PRO A 562 4.16 -15.60 13.73
C PRO A 562 4.14 -16.74 14.77
N TYR A 563 4.35 -17.98 14.32
CA TYR A 563 4.08 -19.17 15.13
C TYR A 563 4.94 -19.27 16.42
N LEU A 564 6.22 -18.84 16.39
CA LEU A 564 7.03 -18.82 17.62
C LEU A 564 6.57 -17.74 18.60
N LEU A 565 6.06 -16.61 18.11
CA LEU A 565 5.51 -15.57 18.97
C LEU A 565 4.33 -16.10 19.78
N TRP A 566 3.44 -16.85 19.13
CA TRP A 566 2.30 -17.49 19.82
C TRP A 566 2.74 -18.53 20.83
N ARG A 567 3.75 -19.36 20.51
CA ARG A 567 4.32 -20.34 21.44
C ARG A 567 4.97 -19.68 22.66
N VAL A 568 5.79 -18.65 22.45
CA VAL A 568 6.43 -17.88 23.54
C VAL A 568 5.37 -17.22 24.42
N ALA A 569 4.34 -16.62 23.81
CA ALA A 569 3.25 -16.04 24.57
C ALA A 569 2.53 -17.10 25.43
N ALA A 570 2.12 -18.21 24.81
CA ALA A 570 1.37 -19.29 25.44
C ALA A 570 2.11 -19.96 26.61
N ALA A 571 3.45 -19.96 26.61
CA ALA A 571 4.26 -20.43 27.74
C ALA A 571 4.05 -19.63 29.05
N HIS A 572 3.35 -18.50 29.01
CA HIS A 572 2.97 -17.70 30.17
C HIS A 572 1.53 -17.92 30.65
N ALA A 573 0.81 -18.89 30.08
CA ALA A 573 -0.49 -19.31 30.57
C ALA A 573 -0.36 -19.98 31.96
N THR A 574 -1.36 -19.76 32.80
CA THR A 574 -1.49 -20.38 34.12
C THR A 574 -2.95 -20.76 34.37
N GLU A 575 -3.24 -21.49 35.43
CA GLU A 575 -4.63 -21.82 35.82
C GLU A 575 -5.52 -20.56 35.95
N HIS A 576 -4.97 -19.48 36.49
CA HIS A 576 -5.68 -18.20 36.66
C HIS A 576 -5.60 -17.27 35.43
N ARG A 577 -4.78 -17.62 34.43
CA ARG A 577 -4.66 -16.91 33.17
C ARG A 577 -4.62 -17.92 32.03
N PRO A 578 -5.78 -18.40 31.58
CA PRO A 578 -5.88 -19.34 30.47
C PRO A 578 -5.20 -18.81 29.22
N VAL A 579 -4.77 -19.73 28.35
CA VAL A 579 -4.07 -19.38 27.09
C VAL A 579 -4.89 -18.43 26.21
N ALA A 580 -6.22 -18.56 26.17
CA ALA A 580 -7.08 -17.64 25.43
C ALA A 580 -6.94 -16.19 25.92
N THR A 581 -6.84 -15.97 27.23
CA THR A 581 -6.58 -14.64 27.81
C THR A 581 -5.19 -14.12 27.43
N VAL A 582 -4.19 -15.00 27.45
CA VAL A 582 -2.81 -14.65 27.05
C VAL A 582 -2.75 -14.22 25.58
N LEU A 583 -3.37 -14.99 24.68
CA LEU A 583 -3.41 -14.68 23.26
C LEU A 583 -4.20 -13.40 22.98
N ARG A 584 -5.36 -13.21 23.65
CA ARG A 584 -6.14 -11.96 23.59
C ARG A 584 -5.32 -10.74 23.98
N ASN A 585 -4.55 -10.83 25.08
CA ASN A 585 -3.69 -9.76 25.53
C ASN A 585 -2.64 -9.38 24.46
N ASN A 586 -2.04 -10.39 23.83
CA ASN A 586 -1.03 -10.17 22.80
C ASN A 586 -1.63 -9.59 21.52
N LEU A 587 -2.77 -10.12 21.04
CA LEU A 587 -3.49 -9.59 19.88
C LEU A 587 -3.93 -8.14 20.09
N ALA A 588 -4.50 -7.81 21.24
CA ALA A 588 -4.93 -6.45 21.56
C ALA A 588 -3.77 -5.44 21.55
N VAL A 589 -2.64 -5.80 22.16
CA VAL A 589 -1.45 -4.94 22.18
C VAL A 589 -0.83 -4.81 20.79
N LEU A 590 -0.77 -5.88 20.01
CA LEU A 590 -0.24 -5.84 18.64
C LEU A 590 -1.14 -5.03 17.71
N LYS A 591 -2.47 -5.19 17.75
CA LYS A 591 -3.43 -4.39 16.98
C LYS A 591 -3.25 -2.90 17.28
N LYS A 592 -3.28 -2.52 18.57
CA LYS A 592 -3.04 -1.13 18.99
C LYS A 592 -1.67 -0.62 18.54
N GLY A 593 -0.66 -1.48 18.54
CA GLY A 593 0.68 -1.19 18.05
C GLY A 593 0.72 -0.87 16.56
N ILE A 594 0.03 -1.67 15.72
CA ILE A 594 -0.05 -1.45 14.27
C ILE A 594 -0.69 -0.09 13.99
N GLU A 595 -1.84 0.20 14.60
CA GLU A 595 -2.53 1.50 14.49
C GLU A 595 -1.61 2.67 14.87
N LYS A 596 -0.84 2.52 15.97
CA LYS A 596 0.10 3.54 16.45
C LYS A 596 1.24 3.79 15.44
N VAL A 597 1.83 2.73 14.88
CA VAL A 597 2.91 2.88 13.88
C VAL A 597 2.37 3.58 12.62
N MET A 598 1.20 3.19 12.13
CA MET A 598 0.53 3.86 11.00
C MET A 598 0.31 5.36 11.27
N SER A 599 -0.17 5.70 12.47
CA SER A 599 -0.52 7.07 12.81
C SER A 599 0.69 8.03 12.83
N THR A 600 1.90 7.53 13.14
CA THR A 600 3.14 8.33 13.12
C THR A 600 3.49 8.90 11.75
N MET A 601 2.95 8.30 10.68
CA MET A 601 3.14 8.74 9.29
C MET A 601 1.87 9.37 8.70
N GLY A 602 0.82 9.59 9.51
CA GLY A 602 -0.47 10.08 9.04
C GLY A 602 -1.17 9.10 8.09
N ILE A 603 -1.03 7.79 8.35
CA ILE A 603 -1.67 6.71 7.57
C ILE A 603 -2.86 6.20 8.38
N HIS A 604 -4.01 6.06 7.74
CA HIS A 604 -5.26 5.62 8.35
C HIS A 604 -5.68 4.21 7.89
N GLU A 605 -5.32 3.78 6.68
CA GLU A 605 -5.55 2.38 6.26
C GLU A 605 -4.24 1.62 6.05
N LEU A 606 -4.13 0.42 6.62
CA LEU A 606 -2.92 -0.39 6.60
C LEU A 606 -2.51 -0.80 5.18
N CYS A 607 -3.47 -0.93 4.27
CA CYS A 607 -3.20 -1.24 2.87
C CYS A 607 -2.39 -0.14 2.13
N GLY A 608 -2.32 1.07 2.70
CA GLY A 608 -1.44 2.15 2.26
C GLY A 608 -0.05 2.13 2.91
N TYR A 609 0.17 1.33 3.95
CA TYR A 609 1.49 1.18 4.55
C TYR A 609 2.45 0.47 3.59
N GLY A 610 3.54 1.15 3.25
CA GLY A 610 4.57 0.66 2.33
C GLY A 610 5.92 0.55 3.01
N ARG A 611 6.99 0.70 2.22
CA ARG A 611 8.38 0.67 2.71
C ARG A 611 8.79 1.95 3.43
N ILE A 612 8.17 2.22 4.58
CA ILE A 612 8.35 3.44 5.35
C ILE A 612 9.42 3.24 6.43
N PHE A 613 10.56 2.75 5.98
CA PHE A 613 11.72 2.49 6.82
C PHE A 613 12.99 2.84 6.05
N ALA A 614 14.03 3.16 6.80
CA ALA A 614 15.38 3.28 6.31
C ALA A 614 16.26 2.22 6.96
N THR A 615 17.26 1.76 6.22
CA THR A 615 18.23 0.78 6.70
C THR A 615 19.56 1.45 6.99
N ILE A 616 20.34 0.88 7.91
CA ILE A 616 21.68 1.38 8.24
C ILE A 616 22.66 0.21 8.17
N GLY A 617 23.64 0.29 7.26
CA GLY A 617 24.73 -0.68 7.18
C GLY A 617 24.42 -1.97 6.42
N LEU A 618 23.50 -1.92 5.45
CA LEU A 618 23.36 -3.00 4.46
C LEU A 618 24.35 -2.84 3.31
N ALA A 619 24.82 -3.97 2.77
CA ALA A 619 25.55 -4.01 1.52
C ALA A 619 24.62 -3.83 0.30
N ASP A 620 25.21 -3.65 -0.87
CA ASP A 620 24.51 -3.26 -2.10
C ASP A 620 23.53 -4.32 -2.59
N ASP A 621 23.87 -5.59 -2.44
CA ASP A 621 23.05 -6.73 -2.83
C ASP A 621 21.72 -6.75 -2.05
N LEU A 622 21.76 -6.60 -0.73
CA LEU A 622 20.56 -6.54 0.12
C LEU A 622 19.80 -5.23 -0.07
N ALA A 623 20.49 -4.09 -0.16
CA ALA A 623 19.85 -2.80 -0.35
C ALA A 623 19.08 -2.73 -1.68
N ALA A 624 19.61 -3.33 -2.74
CA ALA A 624 18.95 -3.43 -4.03
C ALA A 624 17.65 -4.27 -3.97
N ILE A 625 17.63 -5.33 -3.15
CA ILE A 625 16.44 -6.18 -2.98
C ILE A 625 15.38 -5.49 -2.12
N LEU A 626 15.77 -4.89 -0.98
CA LEU A 626 14.81 -4.23 -0.08
C LEU A 626 14.25 -2.94 -0.65
N ARG A 627 15.00 -2.26 -1.54
CA ARG A 627 14.61 -1.01 -2.23
C ARG A 627 14.17 0.10 -1.27
N VAL A 628 14.89 0.23 -0.16
CA VAL A 628 14.68 1.28 0.84
C VAL A 628 15.89 2.19 0.95
N PRO A 629 15.73 3.43 1.46
CA PRO A 629 16.87 4.27 1.78
C PRO A 629 17.86 3.51 2.67
N ASN A 630 19.13 3.46 2.26
CA ASN A 630 20.20 2.78 3.00
C ASN A 630 21.28 3.81 3.37
N PHE A 631 21.48 3.99 4.66
CA PHE A 631 22.46 4.90 5.23
C PHE A 631 23.74 4.15 5.62
N CYS A 632 24.84 4.89 5.70
CA CYS A 632 26.17 4.35 6.00
C CYS A 632 26.62 3.24 5.03
N ARG A 633 26.18 3.32 3.76
CA ARG A 633 26.57 2.42 2.68
C ARG A 633 28.09 2.43 2.48
N HIS A 634 28.70 1.25 2.36
CA HIS A 634 30.13 1.10 2.11
C HIS A 634 30.38 -0.02 1.08
N ALA A 635 31.34 0.17 0.17
CA ALA A 635 31.56 -0.75 -0.96
C ALA A 635 32.05 -2.15 -0.54
N GLN A 636 32.65 -2.27 0.64
CA GLN A 636 33.27 -3.51 1.13
C GLN A 636 32.76 -3.95 2.52
N ARG A 637 31.82 -3.20 3.11
CA ARG A 637 31.33 -3.48 4.48
C ARG A 637 29.84 -3.22 4.55
N GLY A 638 29.17 -4.01 5.38
CA GLY A 638 27.72 -4.01 5.54
C GLY A 638 27.21 -5.44 5.46
N LEU A 639 26.01 -5.68 5.96
CA LEU A 639 25.38 -7.00 5.87
C LEU A 639 25.12 -7.33 4.40
N SER A 640 25.72 -8.43 3.92
CA SER A 640 25.55 -8.96 2.57
C SER A 640 24.81 -10.31 2.58
N LEU A 641 24.46 -10.82 1.39
CA LEU A 641 23.96 -12.20 1.25
C LEU A 641 24.98 -13.23 1.78
N ALA A 642 26.27 -13.01 1.55
CA ALA A 642 27.32 -13.88 2.04
C ALA A 642 27.42 -13.88 3.57
N ASP A 643 27.20 -12.72 4.22
CA ASP A 643 27.15 -12.65 5.68
C ASP A 643 25.93 -13.39 6.24
N LEU A 644 24.78 -13.32 5.56
CA LEU A 644 23.60 -14.10 5.95
C LEU A 644 23.82 -15.61 5.82
N GLU A 645 24.57 -16.06 4.80
CA GLU A 645 25.00 -17.47 4.68
C GLU A 645 25.95 -17.87 5.81
N ALA A 646 26.87 -16.99 6.20
CA ALA A 646 27.75 -17.22 7.34
C ALA A 646 26.95 -17.25 8.66
N PHE A 647 25.97 -16.36 8.83
CA PHE A 647 25.06 -16.35 9.95
C PHE A 647 24.26 -17.65 10.02
N ALA A 648 23.77 -18.16 8.89
CA ALA A 648 23.01 -19.41 8.86
C ALA A 648 23.79 -20.59 9.44
N ARG A 649 25.09 -20.72 9.15
CA ARG A 649 25.96 -21.74 9.76
C ARG A 649 26.08 -21.57 11.27
N GLN A 650 26.22 -20.33 11.74
CA GLN A 650 26.27 -20.04 13.18
C GLN A 650 24.93 -20.31 13.87
N ARG A 651 23.80 -20.00 13.20
CA ARG A 651 22.44 -20.29 13.70
C ARG A 651 22.20 -21.79 13.82
N LEU A 652 22.64 -22.59 12.84
CA LEU A 652 22.60 -24.06 12.91
C LEU A 652 23.36 -24.59 14.14
N ALA A 653 24.59 -24.11 14.35
CA ALA A 653 25.38 -24.49 15.52
C ALA A 653 24.68 -24.07 16.83
N LYS A 654 24.08 -22.87 16.86
CA LYS A 654 23.35 -22.36 18.02
C LYS A 654 22.09 -23.18 18.32
N ALA A 655 21.33 -23.59 17.31
CA ALA A 655 20.15 -24.43 17.47
C ALA A 655 20.50 -25.86 17.93
N ALA A 656 21.68 -26.37 17.57
CA ALA A 656 22.15 -27.69 17.97
C ALA A 656 22.84 -27.71 19.34
N ALA A 657 23.23 -26.55 19.88
CA ALA A 657 23.88 -26.46 21.18
C ALA A 657 22.92 -26.90 22.32
N PRO A 658 23.41 -27.63 23.33
CA PRO A 658 22.60 -27.94 24.52
C PRO A 658 22.20 -26.64 25.24
N GLU A 659 21.00 -26.66 25.86
CA GLU A 659 20.48 -25.52 26.63
C GLU A 659 21.32 -25.15 27.85
#